data_AF-A0A812N489-F1
#
_entry.id   AF-A0A812N489-F1
#
_cell.length_a   1.000
_cell.length_b   1.000
_cell.length_c   1.000
_cell.angle_alpha   90.00
_cell.angle_beta   90.00
_cell.angle_gamma   90.00
#
_symmetry.space_group_name_H-M   'P 1'
#
loop_
_entity.id
_entity.type
_entity.pdbx_description
1 polymer ?
#
loop_
_entity_poly.entity_id
_entity_poly.type
_entity_poly.pdbx_seq_one_letter_code
_entity_poly.pdbx_strand_id
1 'polypeptide(L)'
;MPYITMCQGPKCTANGAGLIIRDMEDLAFGCATVEASGCMGQCSKGPNGMYSEKSGAKGKITNKLNKYSKLTDMIGEFIQGFALDDMQARVHRVKFAIRREENAEVRTSAIEETLGSIDDSQRALHPELVAQLLCLRARENLKADAVGAYKDLREALTLHPDWPWAFVTLAQVLDNLHMPRGALACMQKAIEIGTGVDKNSLQRGIVRLERKAADAKGPDPVPAGIEMDIAAIKDKSLGGGGASDKKDKKEKSDKEAKSKPAGKAASKAKTGKGKAKVVKETNKVAEETAAEAPKEEAKPEPPLEEVKEEPKEVKEPKEEKKEVAVKEPKEAKEPKEEKKDKDKEKKHKKSSGHKKKKVKKDKGEEYQDWQLREREELNHDCLRMRFACKGKAPSKFESTIWHIDLAANVGDDGEEIQRSYTPLSSAEDYKKGILELIIKVYPKGRMSSHLGRMKNGDSILVSRPVPTVDPEDYKEGGIMVAGGSAVVVALQVVNAILPSCTDSFHLYLCNRTYADVLLMDYFEALLEAYPNFKMTNCLSQGKAGDSARGQGLVGWFEGRVSGDLLKQAPESLKVLMSGPDTLCKMVAETFIELGRQEDDICCLDTDIEDLLNPEAKHEGFTLQTARSARTLDPPPPEPLEPVEEVPRARIKAAKSQVISIDLLSSTAPPRPPPQPGFFSYFFTLQSCGCKPEVGGDETAADQVKQTT
;
A
#
# COMPACT_ATOMS: atom_id res chain seq x y z
N MET A 1 -18.75 -25.36 -2.12
CA MET A 1 -18.62 -24.51 -0.93
C MET A 1 -19.38 -23.21 -1.22
N PRO A 2 -20.22 -22.71 -0.30
CA PRO A 2 -20.87 -21.40 -0.43
C PRO A 2 -19.87 -20.26 -0.25
N TYR A 3 -20.33 -19.02 -0.47
CA TYR A 3 -19.51 -17.83 -0.51
C TYR A 3 -19.99 -16.78 0.51
N ILE A 4 -19.05 -16.10 1.16
CA ILE A 4 -19.28 -14.91 1.97
C ILE A 4 -18.55 -13.74 1.32
N THR A 5 -19.30 -12.95 0.56
CA THR A 5 -18.77 -11.77 -0.11
C THR A 5 -18.72 -10.60 0.87
N MET A 6 -17.58 -9.93 1.00
CA MET A 6 -17.34 -8.81 1.91
C MET A 6 -17.20 -7.49 1.15
N CYS A 7 -17.83 -6.43 1.66
CA CYS A 7 -17.90 -5.12 1.01
C CYS A 7 -16.67 -4.26 1.32
N GLN A 8 -15.78 -4.04 0.34
CA GLN A 8 -14.65 -3.11 0.37
C GLN A 8 -14.97 -1.76 -0.29
N GLY A 9 -16.26 -1.37 -0.33
CA GLY A 9 -16.63 0.02 -0.63
C GLY A 9 -16.04 1.00 0.41
N PRO A 10 -15.61 2.23 0.05
CA PRO A 10 -14.76 3.06 0.90
C PRO A 10 -15.24 3.28 2.35
N LYS A 11 -16.55 3.43 2.57
CA LYS A 11 -17.12 3.56 3.93
C LYS A 11 -17.05 2.27 4.75
N CYS A 12 -17.02 1.09 4.14
CA CYS A 12 -16.79 -0.17 4.84
C CYS A 12 -15.31 -0.35 5.15
N THR A 13 -14.43 -0.06 4.19
CA THR A 13 -12.96 -0.08 4.37
C THR A 13 -12.54 0.83 5.53
N ALA A 14 -13.04 2.07 5.56
CA ALA A 14 -12.83 3.02 6.66
C ALA A 14 -13.45 2.62 8.01
N ASN A 15 -14.32 1.60 8.04
CA ASN A 15 -14.86 0.98 9.27
C ASN A 15 -14.22 -0.40 9.54
N GLY A 16 -13.02 -0.67 9.00
CA GLY A 16 -12.24 -1.87 9.29
C GLY A 16 -12.64 -3.12 8.51
N ALA A 17 -13.32 -3.01 7.36
CA ALA A 17 -13.75 -4.17 6.58
C ALA A 17 -12.61 -5.10 6.11
N GLY A 18 -11.36 -4.62 6.04
CA GLY A 18 -10.20 -5.48 5.76
C GLY A 18 -9.89 -6.45 6.92
N LEU A 19 -10.02 -6.00 8.17
CA LEU A 19 -9.89 -6.87 9.35
C LEU A 19 -11.03 -7.89 9.40
N ILE A 20 -12.26 -7.46 9.06
CA ILE A 20 -13.44 -8.33 9.05
C ILE A 20 -13.35 -9.42 7.96
N ILE A 21 -12.67 -9.18 6.82
CA ILE A 21 -12.37 -10.28 5.89
C ILE A 21 -11.59 -11.37 6.62
N ARG A 22 -10.50 -11.02 7.31
CA ARG A 22 -9.65 -12.01 7.99
C ARG A 22 -10.34 -12.68 9.18
N ASP A 23 -11.19 -11.94 9.91
CA ASP A 23 -12.04 -12.51 10.96
C ASP A 23 -13.05 -13.52 10.39
N MET A 24 -13.61 -13.23 9.20
CA MET A 24 -14.55 -14.12 8.51
C MET A 24 -13.84 -15.31 7.85
N GLU A 25 -12.64 -15.13 7.29
CA GLU A 25 -11.80 -16.21 6.72
C GLU A 25 -11.44 -17.25 7.77
N ASP A 26 -11.11 -16.81 9.00
CA ASP A 26 -10.91 -17.71 10.12
C ASP A 26 -12.21 -18.43 10.50
N LEU A 27 -13.30 -17.69 10.75
CA LEU A 27 -14.55 -18.24 11.27
C LEU A 27 -15.31 -19.13 10.27
N ALA A 28 -15.11 -18.92 8.97
CA ALA A 28 -15.75 -19.69 7.91
C ALA A 28 -14.83 -20.78 7.32
N PHE A 29 -13.66 -21.02 7.90
CA PHE A 29 -12.70 -22.02 7.43
C PHE A 29 -13.36 -23.40 7.26
N GLY A 30 -13.12 -24.05 6.11
CA GLY A 30 -13.78 -25.30 5.71
C GLY A 30 -15.27 -25.19 5.36
N CYS A 31 -15.97 -24.14 5.80
CA CYS A 31 -17.43 -23.99 5.68
C CYS A 31 -17.85 -23.08 4.51
N ALA A 32 -17.18 -21.95 4.29
CA ALA A 32 -17.45 -21.03 3.17
C ALA A 32 -16.17 -20.36 2.63
N THR A 33 -16.19 -19.99 1.35
CA THR A 33 -15.14 -19.18 0.72
C THR A 33 -15.42 -17.70 0.93
N VAL A 34 -14.50 -16.96 1.54
CA VAL A 34 -14.64 -15.50 1.71
C VAL A 34 -14.03 -14.77 0.51
N GLU A 35 -14.72 -13.76 -0.01
CA GLU A 35 -14.30 -12.98 -1.20
C GLU A 35 -14.49 -11.47 -0.99
N ALA A 36 -13.59 -10.65 -1.53
CA ALA A 36 -13.74 -9.18 -1.52
C ALA A 36 -14.64 -8.67 -2.67
N SER A 37 -15.29 -7.53 -2.48
CA SER A 37 -16.18 -6.89 -3.47
C SER A 37 -16.26 -5.37 -3.32
N GLY A 38 -16.85 -4.66 -4.29
CA GLY A 38 -17.08 -3.21 -4.21
C GLY A 38 -18.18 -2.79 -3.21
N CYS A 39 -18.59 -1.51 -3.25
CA CYS A 39 -19.70 -1.03 -2.39
C CYS A 39 -21.01 -1.73 -2.75
N MET A 40 -21.57 -2.52 -1.82
CA MET A 40 -22.88 -3.19 -1.95
C MET A 40 -24.10 -2.24 -1.85
N GLY A 41 -23.95 -0.95 -2.18
CA GLY A 41 -24.96 0.11 -2.02
C GLY A 41 -25.27 0.51 -0.57
N GLN A 42 -25.27 -0.44 0.37
CA GLN A 42 -25.59 -0.26 1.80
C GLN A 42 -24.50 0.47 2.62
N CYS A 43 -23.74 1.36 1.98
CA CYS A 43 -22.52 1.95 2.54
C CYS A 43 -22.76 2.98 3.68
N SER A 44 -24.00 3.17 4.15
CA SER A 44 -24.34 3.94 5.37
C SER A 44 -24.35 3.11 6.66
N LYS A 45 -24.17 1.78 6.59
CA LYS A 45 -24.22 0.86 7.75
C LYS A 45 -23.05 -0.15 7.76
N GLY A 46 -21.90 0.22 7.20
CA GLY A 46 -20.73 -0.67 7.10
C GLY A 46 -20.09 -1.06 8.45
N PRO A 47 -19.22 -2.09 8.48
CA PRO A 47 -18.92 -3.03 7.39
C PRO A 47 -20.12 -3.89 7.01
N ASN A 48 -20.16 -4.33 5.75
CA ASN A 48 -21.24 -5.14 5.20
C ASN A 48 -20.68 -6.44 4.60
N GLY A 49 -21.45 -7.52 4.68
CA GLY A 49 -21.18 -8.79 4.01
C GLY A 49 -22.45 -9.36 3.40
N MET A 50 -22.32 -10.33 2.52
CA MET A 50 -23.42 -10.99 1.84
C MET A 50 -23.10 -12.48 1.69
N TYR A 51 -24.00 -13.35 2.13
CA TYR A 51 -23.89 -14.79 1.83
C TYR A 51 -24.50 -15.10 0.47
N SER A 52 -23.89 -16.02 -0.28
CA SER A 52 -24.44 -16.55 -1.51
C SER A 52 -24.01 -18.01 -1.75
N GLU A 53 -24.86 -18.80 -2.42
CA GLU A 53 -24.53 -20.19 -2.77
C GLU A 53 -23.40 -20.31 -3.81
N LYS A 54 -23.14 -19.23 -4.57
CA LYS A 54 -22.23 -19.17 -5.72
C LYS A 54 -21.62 -17.77 -5.81
N SER A 55 -20.32 -17.68 -6.11
CA SER A 55 -19.64 -16.38 -6.31
C SER A 55 -20.39 -15.51 -7.33
N GLY A 56 -20.46 -14.21 -7.04
CA GLY A 56 -21.19 -13.22 -7.85
C GLY A 56 -22.72 -13.30 -7.81
N ALA A 57 -23.33 -14.31 -7.19
CA ALA A 57 -24.79 -14.36 -7.03
C ALA A 57 -25.27 -13.35 -5.98
N LYS A 58 -26.49 -12.80 -6.18
CA LYS A 58 -27.14 -11.93 -5.19
C LYS A 58 -27.64 -12.76 -4.01
N GLY A 59 -27.46 -12.23 -2.80
CA GLY A 59 -27.98 -12.85 -1.57
C GLY A 59 -28.36 -11.80 -0.52
N LYS A 60 -28.61 -12.26 0.72
CA LYS A 60 -28.97 -11.38 1.84
C LYS A 60 -27.73 -10.63 2.33
N ILE A 61 -27.83 -9.29 2.39
CA ILE A 61 -26.76 -8.43 2.91
C ILE A 61 -26.96 -8.25 4.42
N THR A 62 -25.90 -8.51 5.20
CA THR A 62 -25.84 -8.25 6.64
C THR A 62 -25.00 -7.00 6.92
N ASN A 63 -25.51 -6.12 7.77
CA ASN A 63 -24.93 -4.79 8.05
C ASN A 63 -24.35 -4.66 9.47
N LYS A 64 -23.43 -3.70 9.62
CA LYS A 64 -22.65 -3.42 10.83
C LYS A 64 -21.96 -4.69 11.35
N LEU A 65 -21.23 -5.36 10.47
CA LEU A 65 -20.33 -6.47 10.81
C LEU A 65 -19.08 -5.89 11.49
N ASN A 66 -19.24 -5.37 12.71
CA ASN A 66 -18.16 -4.79 13.52
C ASN A 66 -18.13 -5.32 14.97
N LYS A 67 -18.89 -6.39 15.25
CA LYS A 67 -18.88 -7.12 16.52
C LYS A 67 -18.71 -8.60 16.23
N TYR A 68 -17.93 -9.30 17.06
CA TYR A 68 -17.69 -10.75 16.93
C TYR A 68 -19.00 -11.55 16.80
N SER A 69 -19.98 -11.31 17.68
CA SER A 69 -21.27 -12.01 17.64
C SER A 69 -21.94 -11.92 16.27
N LYS A 70 -21.90 -10.76 15.62
CA LYS A 70 -22.51 -10.57 14.29
C LYS A 70 -21.83 -11.32 13.16
N LEU A 71 -20.57 -11.75 13.35
CA LEU A 71 -19.90 -12.64 12.40
C LEU A 71 -20.43 -14.06 12.60
N THR A 72 -20.48 -14.55 13.83
CA THR A 72 -21.05 -15.87 14.15
C THR A 72 -22.55 -15.97 13.84
N ASP A 73 -23.32 -14.92 14.13
CA ASP A 73 -24.76 -14.81 13.78
C ASP A 73 -24.95 -14.93 12.26
N MET A 74 -24.10 -14.25 11.48
CA MET A 74 -24.18 -14.26 10.02
C MET A 74 -23.82 -15.64 9.44
N ILE A 75 -22.78 -16.30 9.95
CA ILE A 75 -22.40 -17.63 9.46
C ILE A 75 -23.48 -18.65 9.85
N GLY A 76 -23.96 -18.61 11.10
CA GLY A 76 -25.00 -19.50 11.62
C GLY A 76 -26.37 -19.34 10.94
N GLU A 77 -26.72 -18.16 10.41
CA GLU A 77 -27.97 -17.97 9.65
C GLU A 77 -27.97 -18.76 8.33
N PHE A 78 -26.81 -18.96 7.70
CA PHE A 78 -26.72 -19.48 6.33
C PHE A 78 -25.99 -20.82 6.18
N ILE A 79 -25.17 -21.21 7.16
CA ILE A 79 -24.46 -22.50 7.16
C ILE A 79 -25.15 -23.42 8.16
N GLN A 80 -26.04 -24.28 7.65
CA GLN A 80 -26.77 -25.25 8.47
C GLN A 80 -25.78 -26.17 9.22
N GLY A 81 -25.89 -26.22 10.54
CA GLY A 81 -25.01 -27.01 11.40
C GLY A 81 -23.70 -26.31 11.79
N PHE A 82 -23.52 -25.02 11.45
CA PHE A 82 -22.41 -24.23 12.00
C PHE A 82 -22.56 -24.07 13.53
N ALA A 83 -21.64 -24.68 14.26
CA ALA A 83 -21.40 -24.48 15.67
C ALA A 83 -19.89 -24.41 15.88
N LEU A 84 -19.46 -23.59 16.83
CA LEU A 84 -18.08 -23.58 17.33
C LEU A 84 -18.07 -24.25 18.70
N ASP A 85 -17.09 -25.08 18.98
CA ASP A 85 -16.78 -25.51 20.34
C ASP A 85 -16.17 -24.37 21.19
N ASP A 86 -15.97 -24.60 22.48
CA ASP A 86 -15.46 -23.59 23.40
C ASP A 86 -14.03 -23.14 23.09
N MET A 87 -13.17 -24.01 22.54
CA MET A 87 -11.81 -23.66 22.14
C MET A 87 -11.82 -22.78 20.88
N GLN A 88 -12.55 -23.19 19.83
CA GLN A 88 -12.79 -22.37 18.65
C GLN A 88 -13.37 -21.00 19.03
N ALA A 89 -14.46 -20.97 19.81
CA ALA A 89 -15.11 -19.74 20.23
C ALA A 89 -14.17 -18.83 21.04
N ARG A 90 -13.35 -19.39 21.96
CA ARG A 90 -12.32 -18.67 22.72
C ARG A 90 -11.26 -18.07 21.81
N VAL A 91 -10.62 -18.89 20.96
CA VAL A 91 -9.52 -18.47 20.09
C VAL A 91 -9.98 -17.44 19.05
N HIS A 92 -11.14 -17.63 18.41
CA HIS A 92 -11.65 -16.64 17.44
C HIS A 92 -12.03 -15.30 18.10
N ARG A 93 -12.53 -15.29 19.35
CA ARG A 93 -12.78 -14.04 20.11
C ARG A 93 -11.48 -13.29 20.41
N VAL A 94 -10.46 -14.00 20.89
CA VAL A 94 -9.15 -13.40 21.20
C VAL A 94 -8.49 -12.86 19.92
N LYS A 95 -8.49 -13.62 18.82
CA LYS A 95 -8.01 -13.16 17.51
C LYS A 95 -8.76 -11.91 17.00
N PHE A 96 -10.08 -11.85 17.20
CA PHE A 96 -10.90 -10.68 16.86
C PHE A 96 -10.54 -9.45 17.71
N ALA A 97 -10.24 -9.63 19.01
CA ALA A 97 -9.83 -8.54 19.90
C ALA A 97 -8.43 -8.03 19.55
N ILE A 98 -7.42 -8.91 19.47
CA ILE A 98 -6.02 -8.59 19.15
C ILE A 98 -5.89 -7.75 17.87
N ARG A 99 -6.70 -8.02 16.84
CA ARG A 99 -6.70 -7.26 15.57
C ARG A 99 -7.16 -5.81 15.68
N ARG A 100 -7.66 -5.40 16.84
CA ARG A 100 -8.21 -4.08 17.17
C ARG A 100 -7.54 -3.46 18.39
N GLU A 101 -6.56 -4.14 18.97
CA GLU A 101 -5.76 -3.68 20.09
C GLU A 101 -4.51 -2.95 19.55
N GLU A 102 -4.31 -1.71 20.00
CA GLU A 102 -3.20 -0.86 19.55
C GLU A 102 -1.90 -1.18 20.31
N ASN A 103 -1.99 -1.58 21.59
CA ASN A 103 -0.83 -1.91 22.41
C ASN A 103 -0.26 -3.30 22.06
N ALA A 104 1.02 -3.34 21.64
CA ALA A 104 1.74 -4.57 21.31
C ALA A 104 1.90 -5.54 22.49
N GLU A 105 2.13 -5.02 23.70
CA GLU A 105 2.32 -5.84 24.90
C GLU A 105 1.02 -6.59 25.25
N VAL A 106 -0.13 -5.91 25.13
CA VAL A 106 -1.46 -6.51 25.33
C VAL A 106 -1.76 -7.54 24.24
N ARG A 107 -1.39 -7.28 22.98
CA ARG A 107 -1.51 -8.29 21.90
C ARG A 107 -0.67 -9.54 22.21
N THR A 108 0.62 -9.38 22.51
CA THR A 108 1.52 -10.52 22.81
C THR A 108 1.04 -11.30 24.03
N SER A 109 0.72 -10.62 25.14
CA SER A 109 0.22 -11.26 26.36
C SER A 109 -1.05 -12.07 26.11
N ALA A 110 -2.03 -11.54 25.36
CA ALA A 110 -3.25 -12.27 25.03
C ALA A 110 -3.01 -13.49 24.12
N ILE A 111 -2.00 -13.44 23.23
CA ILE A 111 -1.61 -14.59 22.40
C ILE A 111 -0.96 -15.67 23.27
N GLU A 112 -0.06 -15.28 24.18
CA GLU A 112 0.69 -16.20 25.05
C GLU A 112 -0.19 -16.84 26.12
N GLU A 113 -1.09 -16.08 26.75
CA GLU A 113 -2.12 -16.62 27.65
C GLU A 113 -3.00 -17.64 26.91
N THR A 114 -3.45 -17.29 25.70
CA THR A 114 -4.29 -18.20 24.90
C THR A 114 -3.54 -19.48 24.53
N LEU A 115 -2.28 -19.38 24.08
CA LEU A 115 -1.44 -20.55 23.77
C LEU A 115 -1.18 -21.41 25.01
N GLY A 116 -0.91 -20.82 26.18
CA GLY A 116 -0.73 -21.54 27.44
C GLY A 116 -2.01 -22.19 27.98
N SER A 117 -3.17 -21.69 27.55
CA SER A 117 -4.50 -22.20 27.95
C SER A 117 -5.04 -23.35 27.08
N ILE A 118 -4.23 -23.87 26.15
CA ILE A 118 -4.55 -24.95 25.21
C ILE A 118 -3.75 -26.20 25.60
N ASP A 119 -4.45 -27.24 26.05
CA ASP A 119 -3.86 -28.55 26.38
C ASP A 119 -3.57 -29.40 25.12
N ASP A 120 -2.84 -30.50 25.28
CA ASP A 120 -2.46 -31.38 24.16
C ASP A 120 -3.66 -32.04 23.46
N SER A 121 -4.79 -32.25 24.13
CA SER A 121 -6.00 -32.80 23.49
C SER A 121 -6.70 -31.74 22.64
N GLN A 122 -6.77 -30.50 23.12
CA GLN A 122 -7.22 -29.34 22.34
C GLN A 122 -6.29 -29.07 21.14
N ARG A 123 -4.98 -29.15 21.34
CA ARG A 123 -3.96 -29.02 20.28
C ARG A 123 -4.08 -30.10 19.21
N ALA A 124 -4.41 -31.34 19.60
CA ALA A 124 -4.62 -32.45 18.68
C ALA A 124 -5.97 -32.36 17.94
N LEU A 125 -6.99 -31.74 18.55
CA LEU A 125 -8.30 -31.53 17.94
C LEU A 125 -8.31 -30.35 16.95
N HIS A 126 -7.60 -29.27 17.27
CA HIS A 126 -7.53 -28.03 16.47
C HIS A 126 -6.09 -27.53 16.22
N PRO A 127 -5.24 -28.33 15.54
CA PRO A 127 -3.88 -27.92 15.21
C PRO A 127 -3.84 -26.64 14.34
N GLU A 128 -4.88 -26.39 13.53
CA GLU A 128 -5.02 -25.19 12.72
C GLU A 128 -5.15 -23.91 13.55
N LEU A 129 -5.84 -23.96 14.70
CA LEU A 129 -5.97 -22.80 15.60
C LEU A 129 -4.63 -22.47 16.27
N VAL A 130 -3.88 -23.50 16.67
CA VAL A 130 -2.55 -23.33 17.28
C VAL A 130 -1.55 -22.79 16.26
N ALA A 131 -1.56 -23.30 15.03
CA ALA A 131 -0.78 -22.73 13.92
C ALA A 131 -1.11 -21.25 13.66
N GLN A 132 -2.40 -20.88 13.75
CA GLN A 132 -2.85 -19.50 13.58
C GLN A 132 -2.40 -18.57 14.72
N LEU A 133 -2.36 -19.06 15.96
CA LEU A 133 -1.85 -18.32 17.13
C LEU A 133 -0.32 -18.16 17.09
N LEU A 134 0.43 -19.22 16.77
CA LEU A 134 1.88 -19.16 16.58
C LEU A 134 2.28 -18.15 15.49
N CYS A 135 1.56 -18.14 14.36
CA CYS A 135 1.74 -17.15 13.29
C CYS A 135 1.39 -15.71 13.71
N LEU A 136 0.54 -15.50 14.72
CA LEU A 136 0.32 -14.19 15.32
C LEU A 136 1.47 -13.80 16.27
N ARG A 137 1.95 -14.70 17.13
CA ARG A 137 3.11 -14.44 18.00
C ARG A 137 4.36 -14.11 17.19
N ALA A 138 4.63 -14.88 16.14
CA ALA A 138 5.71 -14.64 15.19
C ALA A 138 5.65 -13.27 14.47
N ARG A 139 4.45 -12.67 14.34
CA ARG A 139 4.28 -11.34 13.74
C ARG A 139 4.59 -10.21 14.71
N GLU A 140 4.21 -10.32 15.98
CA GLU A 140 4.56 -9.33 16.99
C GLU A 140 6.07 -9.40 17.30
N ASN A 141 6.62 -10.62 17.41
CA ASN A 141 8.06 -10.84 17.66
C ASN A 141 8.97 -10.66 16.44
N LEU A 142 8.42 -10.38 15.24
CA LEU A 142 9.12 -10.26 13.95
C LEU A 142 10.37 -9.35 13.94
N LYS A 143 10.41 -8.34 14.81
CA LYS A 143 11.58 -7.45 15.00
C LYS A 143 12.40 -7.73 16.28
N ALA A 144 11.79 -8.33 17.30
CA ALA A 144 12.39 -8.50 18.62
C ALA A 144 13.11 -9.85 18.78
N ASP A 145 12.49 -10.92 18.29
CA ASP A 145 13.10 -12.26 18.18
C ASP A 145 12.67 -12.93 16.88
N ALA A 146 13.41 -12.63 15.80
CA ALA A 146 13.19 -13.25 14.50
C ALA A 146 13.55 -14.76 14.49
N VAL A 147 14.30 -15.27 15.46
CA VAL A 147 14.67 -16.71 15.55
C VAL A 147 13.56 -17.50 16.27
N GLY A 148 12.94 -16.92 17.30
CA GLY A 148 11.70 -17.40 17.90
C GLY A 148 10.54 -17.36 16.90
N ALA A 149 10.37 -16.24 16.18
CA ALA A 149 9.38 -16.13 15.11
C ALA A 149 9.59 -17.18 14.00
N TYR A 150 10.83 -17.52 13.64
CA TYR A 150 11.13 -18.62 12.72
C TYR A 150 10.66 -19.98 13.26
N LYS A 151 10.95 -20.28 14.54
CA LYS A 151 10.54 -21.53 15.20
C LYS A 151 9.02 -21.68 15.28
N ASP A 152 8.32 -20.62 15.71
CA ASP A 152 6.85 -20.55 15.74
C ASP A 152 6.23 -20.87 14.37
N LEU A 153 6.83 -20.35 13.28
CA LEU A 153 6.34 -20.58 11.92
C LEU A 153 6.70 -21.97 11.38
N ARG A 154 7.85 -22.54 11.76
CA ARG A 154 8.20 -23.94 11.45
C ARG A 154 7.23 -24.91 12.13
N GLU A 155 6.83 -24.63 13.38
CA GLU A 155 5.80 -25.39 14.08
C GLU A 155 4.41 -25.17 13.46
N ALA A 156 4.02 -23.93 13.17
CA ALA A 156 2.75 -23.62 12.50
C ALA A 156 2.60 -24.33 11.15
N LEU A 157 3.68 -24.42 10.36
CA LEU A 157 3.71 -25.18 9.10
C LEU A 157 3.80 -26.70 9.28
N THR A 158 4.14 -27.18 10.48
CA THR A 158 4.03 -28.61 10.83
C THR A 158 2.59 -28.96 11.19
N LEU A 159 1.89 -28.07 11.90
CA LEU A 159 0.49 -28.21 12.32
C LEU A 159 -0.51 -27.95 11.18
N HIS A 160 -0.22 -26.99 10.28
CA HIS A 160 -1.06 -26.65 9.13
C HIS A 160 -0.20 -26.39 7.87
N PRO A 161 0.25 -27.45 7.16
CA PRO A 161 1.25 -27.34 6.10
C PRO A 161 0.86 -26.47 4.90
N ASP A 162 -0.39 -26.56 4.43
CA ASP A 162 -0.87 -25.83 3.26
C ASP A 162 -1.52 -24.47 3.62
N TRP A 163 -1.06 -23.81 4.69
CA TRP A 163 -1.59 -22.49 5.08
C TRP A 163 -0.75 -21.33 4.52
N PRO A 164 -1.27 -20.55 3.55
CA PRO A 164 -0.45 -19.59 2.81
C PRO A 164 -0.02 -18.40 3.69
N TRP A 165 -0.81 -18.01 4.70
CA TRP A 165 -0.45 -16.91 5.61
C TRP A 165 0.78 -17.21 6.49
N ALA A 166 1.04 -18.48 6.82
CA ALA A 166 2.28 -18.87 7.50
C ALA A 166 3.48 -18.68 6.58
N PHE A 167 3.41 -19.09 5.31
CA PHE A 167 4.46 -18.81 4.32
C PHE A 167 4.66 -17.31 4.06
N VAL A 168 3.60 -16.50 4.02
CA VAL A 168 3.72 -15.03 3.87
C VAL A 168 4.45 -14.41 5.05
N THR A 169 4.13 -14.83 6.29
CA THR A 169 4.82 -14.32 7.48
C THR A 169 6.24 -14.87 7.58
N LEU A 170 6.48 -16.12 7.19
CA LEU A 170 7.82 -16.71 7.13
C LEU A 170 8.71 -15.97 6.13
N ALA A 171 8.16 -15.53 5.00
CA ALA A 171 8.89 -14.68 4.07
C ALA A 171 9.29 -13.33 4.68
N GLN A 172 8.49 -12.76 5.59
CA GLN A 172 8.82 -11.53 6.31
C GLN A 172 9.93 -11.77 7.34
N VAL A 173 9.85 -12.85 8.11
CA VAL A 173 10.91 -13.27 9.06
C VAL A 173 12.23 -13.51 8.33
N LEU A 174 12.22 -14.22 7.20
CA LEU A 174 13.42 -14.52 6.43
C LEU A 174 14.02 -13.29 5.74
N ASP A 175 13.21 -12.33 5.28
CA ASP A 175 13.72 -11.06 4.73
C ASP A 175 14.39 -10.19 5.82
N ASN A 176 13.86 -10.19 7.05
CA ASN A 176 14.49 -9.55 8.21
C ASN A 176 15.81 -10.23 8.62
N LEU A 177 15.92 -11.55 8.44
CA LEU A 177 17.14 -12.33 8.70
C LEU A 177 18.16 -12.27 7.54
N HIS A 178 17.93 -11.41 6.54
CA HIS A 178 18.74 -11.28 5.32
C HIS A 178 18.85 -12.57 4.48
N MET A 179 17.77 -13.38 4.45
CA MET A 179 17.64 -14.62 3.69
C MET A 179 16.67 -14.46 2.49
N PRO A 180 17.03 -13.69 1.44
CA PRO A 180 16.09 -13.30 0.38
C PRO A 180 15.63 -14.46 -0.50
N ARG A 181 16.40 -15.54 -0.64
CA ARG A 181 16.02 -16.72 -1.45
C ARG A 181 15.09 -17.64 -0.67
N GLY A 182 15.29 -17.74 0.65
CA GLY A 182 14.33 -18.34 1.57
C GLY A 182 12.99 -17.61 1.53
N ALA A 183 13.02 -16.28 1.69
CA ALA A 183 11.84 -15.44 1.62
C ALA A 183 11.12 -15.54 0.27
N LEU A 184 11.87 -15.53 -0.84
CA LEU A 184 11.34 -15.69 -2.19
C LEU A 184 10.62 -17.03 -2.37
N ALA A 185 11.23 -18.14 -1.93
CA ALA A 185 10.63 -19.46 -2.01
C ALA A 185 9.32 -19.53 -1.19
N CYS A 186 9.26 -18.90 -0.02
CA CYS A 186 8.05 -18.83 0.79
C CYS A 186 6.94 -18.00 0.12
N MET A 187 7.25 -16.84 -0.47
CA MET A 187 6.23 -16.06 -1.22
C MET A 187 5.74 -16.79 -2.46
N GLN A 188 6.62 -17.49 -3.19
CA GLN A 188 6.24 -18.36 -4.30
C GLN A 188 5.27 -19.45 -3.82
N LYS A 189 5.57 -20.11 -2.68
CA LYS A 189 4.73 -21.16 -2.11
C LYS A 189 3.33 -20.68 -1.70
N ALA A 190 3.23 -19.48 -1.14
CA ALA A 190 1.94 -18.86 -0.82
C ALA A 190 1.07 -18.61 -2.07
N ILE A 191 1.68 -18.28 -3.23
CA ILE A 191 0.95 -18.12 -4.49
C ILE A 191 0.52 -19.47 -5.08
N GLU A 192 1.35 -20.52 -4.97
CA GLU A 192 1.01 -21.89 -5.40
C GLU A 192 -0.25 -22.42 -4.70
N ILE A 193 -0.31 -22.30 -3.37
CA ILE A 193 -1.48 -22.67 -2.55
C ILE A 193 -2.69 -21.83 -2.97
N GLY A 194 -2.49 -20.51 -3.08
CA GLY A 194 -3.30 -19.67 -3.96
C GLY A 194 -4.76 -19.45 -3.57
N THR A 195 -5.15 -19.72 -2.33
CA THR A 195 -6.44 -19.37 -1.71
C THR A 195 -6.21 -18.45 -0.51
N GLY A 196 -7.17 -17.59 -0.15
CA GLY A 196 -7.09 -16.73 1.06
C GLY A 196 -5.95 -15.70 1.09
N VAL A 197 -5.27 -15.42 -0.02
CA VAL A 197 -4.21 -14.40 -0.14
C VAL A 197 -4.33 -13.60 -1.44
N ASP A 198 -4.02 -12.29 -1.41
CA ASP A 198 -3.94 -11.47 -2.63
C ASP A 198 -2.67 -11.78 -3.41
N LYS A 199 -2.84 -12.56 -4.48
CA LYS A 199 -1.77 -12.91 -5.43
C LYS A 199 -1.08 -11.69 -6.04
N ASN A 200 -1.78 -10.58 -6.22
CA ASN A 200 -1.17 -9.37 -6.80
C ASN A 200 -0.16 -8.75 -5.84
N SER A 201 -0.49 -8.64 -4.55
CA SER A 201 0.45 -8.11 -3.54
C SER A 201 1.61 -9.06 -3.25
N LEU A 202 1.37 -10.38 -3.31
CA LEU A 202 2.47 -11.35 -3.24
C LEU A 202 3.41 -11.28 -4.45
N GLN A 203 2.90 -11.07 -5.67
CA GLN A 203 3.73 -10.87 -6.87
C GLN A 203 4.65 -9.66 -6.75
N ARG A 204 4.18 -8.54 -6.17
CA ARG A 204 5.01 -7.35 -5.94
C ARG A 204 6.08 -7.59 -4.87
N GLY A 205 5.75 -8.35 -3.82
CA GLY A 205 6.71 -8.86 -2.84
C GLY A 205 7.80 -9.75 -3.46
N ILE A 206 7.42 -10.64 -4.39
CA ILE A 206 8.32 -11.51 -5.14
C ILE A 206 9.33 -10.70 -5.97
N VAL A 207 8.89 -9.75 -6.81
CA VAL A 207 9.80 -8.97 -7.68
C VAL A 207 10.88 -8.23 -6.86
N ARG A 208 10.51 -7.71 -5.68
CA ARG A 208 11.45 -7.09 -4.74
C ARG A 208 12.46 -8.10 -4.17
N LEU A 209 12.02 -9.31 -3.83
CA LEU A 209 12.88 -10.39 -3.31
C LEU A 209 13.76 -11.03 -4.39
N GLU A 210 13.28 -11.13 -5.64
CA GLU A 210 14.06 -11.59 -6.79
C GLU A 210 15.27 -10.68 -7.03
N ARG A 211 15.08 -9.36 -6.94
CA ARG A 211 16.17 -8.39 -6.97
C ARG A 211 17.16 -8.60 -5.82
N LYS A 212 16.69 -8.62 -4.56
CA LYS A 212 17.56 -8.89 -3.39
C LYS A 212 18.34 -10.20 -3.53
N ALA A 213 17.72 -11.26 -4.06
CA ALA A 213 18.31 -12.58 -4.25
C ALA A 213 19.36 -12.63 -5.39
N ALA A 214 19.26 -11.74 -6.38
CA ALA A 214 20.24 -11.57 -7.45
C ALA A 214 21.42 -10.69 -7.00
N ASP A 215 21.16 -9.64 -6.22
CA ASP A 215 22.18 -8.74 -5.67
C ASP A 215 23.02 -9.41 -4.55
N ALA A 216 22.45 -10.40 -3.86
CA ALA A 216 23.11 -11.16 -2.78
C ALA A 216 24.26 -12.08 -3.28
N LYS A 217 25.49 -11.83 -2.81
CA LYS A 217 26.68 -12.63 -3.13
C LYS A 217 26.76 -13.89 -2.26
N GLY A 218 26.86 -15.06 -2.90
CA GLY A 218 26.88 -16.36 -2.20
C GLY A 218 25.49 -16.83 -1.75
N PRO A 219 25.38 -17.98 -1.08
CA PRO A 219 24.11 -18.49 -0.53
C PRO A 219 23.56 -17.57 0.58
N ASP A 220 22.30 -17.77 0.96
CA ASP A 220 21.69 -17.01 2.06
C ASP A 220 22.45 -17.31 3.37
N PRO A 221 22.77 -16.29 4.19
CA PRO A 221 23.37 -16.52 5.51
C PRO A 221 22.37 -17.27 6.39
N VAL A 222 22.81 -18.30 7.11
CA VAL A 222 21.94 -19.09 8.01
C VAL A 222 22.31 -18.78 9.47
N PRO A 223 21.47 -18.04 10.21
CA PRO A 223 21.69 -17.75 11.63
C PRO A 223 21.67 -19.00 12.51
N ALA A 224 22.36 -18.95 13.64
CA ALA A 224 22.35 -20.04 14.61
C ALA A 224 20.93 -20.31 15.14
N GLY A 225 20.54 -21.58 15.19
CA GLY A 225 19.18 -22.00 15.58
C GLY A 225 18.15 -22.00 14.44
N ILE A 226 18.56 -21.73 13.20
CA ILE A 226 17.73 -21.84 12.00
C ILE A 226 18.20 -23.01 11.13
N GLU A 227 17.31 -23.98 10.92
CA GLU A 227 17.47 -25.06 9.93
C GLU A 227 16.42 -24.84 8.85
N MET A 228 16.83 -24.57 7.61
CA MET A 228 15.89 -24.27 6.52
C MET A 228 16.30 -24.92 5.21
N ASP A 229 15.55 -25.93 4.79
CA ASP A 229 15.73 -26.59 3.50
C ASP A 229 14.90 -25.90 2.41
N ILE A 230 15.59 -25.10 1.58
CA ILE A 230 15.00 -24.39 0.43
C ILE A 230 14.48 -25.37 -0.65
N ALA A 231 15.00 -26.60 -0.73
CA ALA A 231 14.47 -27.62 -1.63
C ALA A 231 13.15 -28.20 -1.10
N ALA A 232 13.06 -28.48 0.20
CA ALA A 232 11.81 -28.96 0.83
C ALA A 232 10.65 -27.95 0.75
N ILE A 233 10.92 -26.64 0.70
CA ILE A 233 9.90 -25.61 0.45
C ILE A 233 9.39 -25.67 -1.00
N LYS A 234 10.26 -26.04 -1.95
CA LYS A 234 9.97 -26.02 -3.40
C LYS A 234 9.34 -27.32 -3.92
N ASP A 235 9.67 -28.49 -3.37
CA ASP A 235 9.07 -29.75 -3.80
C ASP A 235 7.82 -30.09 -2.99
N LYS A 236 6.69 -30.25 -3.69
CA LYS A 236 5.89 -31.46 -3.49
C LYS A 236 5.06 -31.81 -4.72
N SER A 237 5.61 -32.74 -5.49
CA SER A 237 4.88 -33.51 -6.48
C SER A 237 3.82 -34.46 -5.85
N LEU A 238 2.66 -33.90 -5.48
CA LEU A 238 1.44 -34.65 -5.17
C LEU A 238 0.28 -34.17 -6.07
N GLY A 239 -0.53 -35.12 -6.55
CA GLY A 239 -1.33 -34.91 -7.77
C GLY A 239 -2.76 -34.39 -7.58
N GLY A 240 -3.41 -33.87 -8.63
CA GLY A 240 -2.88 -33.64 -9.98
C GLY A 240 -3.95 -33.66 -11.09
N GLY A 241 -3.49 -33.80 -12.34
CA GLY A 241 -4.34 -34.02 -13.53
C GLY A 241 -4.43 -32.81 -14.45
N GLY A 242 -4.04 -32.97 -15.72
CA GLY A 242 -4.34 -32.00 -16.79
C GLY A 242 -3.18 -31.40 -17.58
N ALA A 243 -2.01 -32.04 -17.67
CA ALA A 243 -0.97 -31.60 -18.61
C ALA A 243 -1.45 -31.77 -20.07
N SER A 244 -1.57 -30.66 -20.81
CA SER A 244 -1.89 -30.67 -22.25
C SER A 244 -0.86 -29.87 -23.04
N ASP A 245 0.30 -30.48 -23.27
CA ASP A 245 1.36 -29.93 -24.13
C ASP A 245 0.85 -29.65 -25.55
N LYS A 246 0.92 -28.39 -25.97
CA LYS A 246 0.96 -28.00 -27.39
C LYS A 246 2.18 -27.14 -27.66
N LYS A 247 3.30 -27.83 -27.82
CA LYS A 247 4.58 -27.27 -28.25
C LYS A 247 4.55 -27.06 -29.76
N ASP A 248 4.29 -25.82 -30.20
CA ASP A 248 4.22 -25.52 -31.63
C ASP A 248 5.55 -25.77 -32.34
N LYS A 249 5.46 -26.36 -33.54
CA LYS A 249 6.62 -26.62 -34.39
C LYS A 249 7.20 -25.31 -34.93
N LYS A 250 8.52 -25.24 -35.02
CA LYS A 250 9.17 -24.49 -36.10
C LYS A 250 10.20 -25.38 -36.77
N GLU A 251 9.96 -25.69 -38.04
CA GLU A 251 10.84 -26.53 -38.85
C GLU A 251 12.10 -25.75 -39.25
N LYS A 252 13.24 -26.46 -39.25
CA LYS A 252 14.29 -26.26 -40.24
C LYS A 252 14.93 -27.62 -40.55
N SER A 253 15.39 -27.76 -41.79
CA SER A 253 15.65 -29.03 -42.46
C SER A 253 17.13 -29.42 -42.48
N ASP A 254 17.41 -30.59 -43.08
CA ASP A 254 18.69 -31.02 -43.66
C ASP A 254 19.84 -31.28 -42.64
N LYS A 255 20.21 -32.54 -42.36
CA LYS A 255 20.68 -33.53 -43.35
C LYS A 255 20.58 -34.98 -42.86
N GLU A 256 20.51 -35.91 -43.80
CA GLU A 256 20.77 -37.34 -43.56
C GLU A 256 22.26 -37.64 -43.31
N ALA A 257 22.54 -38.65 -42.48
CA ALA A 257 23.32 -39.82 -42.91
C ALA A 257 23.29 -40.97 -41.87
N LYS A 258 22.86 -42.16 -42.31
CA LYS A 258 23.41 -43.51 -41.98
C LYS A 258 23.83 -43.76 -40.50
N SER A 259 23.11 -44.58 -39.74
CA SER A 259 23.30 -46.03 -39.85
C SER A 259 22.28 -46.89 -39.05
N LYS A 260 22.26 -48.19 -39.39
CA LYS A 260 21.48 -49.33 -38.87
C LYS A 260 22.39 -50.58 -39.03
N PRO A 261 22.04 -51.80 -38.57
CA PRO A 261 21.25 -52.22 -37.40
C PRO A 261 21.85 -53.45 -36.64
N ALA A 262 21.31 -53.82 -35.46
CA ALA A 262 21.17 -55.20 -34.91
C ALA A 262 20.64 -55.13 -33.45
N GLY A 263 19.90 -56.08 -32.86
CA GLY A 263 19.16 -57.28 -33.31
C GLY A 263 17.93 -57.49 -32.39
N LYS A 264 16.85 -58.18 -32.76
CA LYS A 264 16.56 -59.63 -32.54
C LYS A 264 17.02 -60.15 -31.15
N ALA A 265 16.22 -60.82 -30.32
CA ALA A 265 14.84 -61.35 -30.40
C ALA A 265 14.19 -61.35 -28.97
N ALA A 266 12.87 -61.44 -28.72
CA ALA A 266 11.99 -62.63 -28.78
C ALA A 266 12.57 -63.90 -28.09
N SER A 267 11.84 -64.72 -27.29
CA SER A 267 10.38 -64.81 -27.06
C SER A 267 9.97 -65.72 -25.87
N LYS A 268 8.66 -65.71 -25.54
CA LYS A 268 7.82 -66.78 -24.95
C LYS A 268 8.03 -67.29 -23.50
N ALA A 269 7.04 -66.89 -22.69
CA ALA A 269 6.50 -67.49 -21.47
C ALA A 269 6.38 -69.03 -21.36
N LYS A 270 6.27 -69.52 -20.10
CA LYS A 270 5.44 -70.67 -19.71
C LYS A 270 4.92 -70.55 -18.26
N THR A 271 3.91 -71.34 -17.91
CA THR A 271 3.09 -71.23 -16.69
C THR A 271 3.35 -72.33 -15.65
N GLY A 272 3.01 -72.07 -14.38
CA GLY A 272 2.94 -73.08 -13.30
C GLY A 272 1.88 -72.72 -12.25
N LYS A 273 1.20 -73.72 -11.67
CA LYS A 273 0.17 -73.58 -10.61
C LYS A 273 0.69 -74.16 -9.28
N GLY A 274 0.36 -73.55 -8.13
CA GLY A 274 0.74 -74.06 -6.80
C GLY A 274 -0.26 -73.69 -5.69
N LYS A 275 -0.87 -74.70 -5.07
CA LYS A 275 -2.05 -74.63 -4.18
C LYS A 275 -1.89 -73.81 -2.87
N ALA A 276 -2.99 -73.13 -2.55
CA ALA A 276 -3.50 -72.66 -1.25
C ALA A 276 -3.10 -73.38 0.06
N LYS A 277 -3.18 -72.64 1.19
CA LYS A 277 -3.81 -73.13 2.43
C LYS A 277 -4.49 -71.99 3.22
N VAL A 278 -5.48 -72.34 4.03
CA VAL A 278 -6.19 -71.48 5.01
C VAL A 278 -5.97 -72.07 6.40
N VAL A 279 -5.73 -71.21 7.42
CA VAL A 279 -6.09 -71.45 8.82
C VAL A 279 -6.53 -70.11 9.44
N LYS A 280 -7.58 -70.18 10.28
CA LYS A 280 -7.98 -69.15 11.25
C LYS A 280 -7.73 -69.76 12.62
N GLU A 281 -7.30 -68.98 13.61
CA GLU A 281 -7.34 -69.42 15.01
C GLU A 281 -7.77 -68.27 15.93
N THR A 282 -8.34 -68.61 17.09
CA THR A 282 -9.21 -67.76 17.92
C THR A 282 -9.27 -68.30 19.36
N ASN A 283 -9.84 -67.51 20.29
CA ASN A 283 -10.14 -67.84 21.71
C ASN A 283 -8.93 -67.75 22.67
N LYS A 284 -9.09 -67.51 23.99
CA LYS A 284 -10.29 -67.31 24.88
C LYS A 284 -9.88 -66.32 26.01
N VAL A 285 -10.70 -65.32 26.39
CA VAL A 285 -11.65 -65.27 27.54
C VAL A 285 -11.07 -65.51 28.95
N ALA A 286 -11.29 -64.53 29.83
CA ALA A 286 -11.59 -64.68 31.27
C ALA A 286 -12.40 -63.45 31.75
N GLU A 287 -13.24 -63.60 32.79
CA GLU A 287 -14.21 -62.62 33.29
C GLU A 287 -14.51 -62.91 34.77
N GLU A 288 -14.43 -61.91 35.66
CA GLU A 288 -14.87 -61.87 37.08
C GLU A 288 -14.64 -60.42 37.59
N THR A 289 -15.36 -59.73 38.48
CA THR A 289 -16.77 -59.67 38.94
C THR A 289 -16.85 -58.73 40.16
N ALA A 290 -17.66 -57.65 40.05
CA ALA A 290 -18.48 -57.03 41.12
C ALA A 290 -17.86 -56.33 42.37
N ALA A 291 -18.73 -55.53 43.03
CA ALA A 291 -18.57 -54.76 44.28
C ALA A 291 -17.62 -53.53 44.21
N GLU A 292 -17.85 -52.41 44.89
CA GLU A 292 -19.01 -51.96 45.70
C GLU A 292 -19.15 -50.41 45.64
N ALA A 293 -20.23 -49.84 46.19
CA ALA A 293 -20.41 -48.39 46.32
C ALA A 293 -20.14 -47.91 47.77
N PRO A 294 -19.88 -46.61 47.95
CA PRO A 294 -20.87 -45.83 48.68
C PRO A 294 -21.23 -44.49 48.02
N LYS A 295 -22.38 -43.94 48.43
CA LYS A 295 -22.74 -42.53 48.22
C LYS A 295 -22.29 -41.72 49.43
N GLU A 296 -22.02 -40.43 49.23
CA GLU A 296 -22.29 -39.43 50.25
C GLU A 296 -22.92 -38.18 49.59
N GLU A 297 -23.81 -37.50 50.30
CA GLU A 297 -24.62 -36.39 49.78
C GLU A 297 -24.19 -35.06 50.40
N ALA A 298 -24.08 -34.01 49.58
CA ALA A 298 -23.97 -32.62 50.05
C ALA A 298 -24.99 -31.74 49.29
N LYS A 299 -25.75 -30.93 50.03
CA LYS A 299 -26.83 -30.09 49.48
C LYS A 299 -26.32 -28.70 49.03
N PRO A 300 -27.03 -28.05 48.10
CA PRO A 300 -26.74 -26.66 47.70
C PRO A 300 -27.49 -25.64 48.56
N GLU A 301 -26.86 -24.48 48.81
CA GLU A 301 -27.43 -23.15 49.10
C GLU A 301 -26.28 -22.17 49.42
N PRO A 302 -26.46 -20.84 49.34
CA PRO A 302 -27.36 -20.04 48.49
C PRO A 302 -26.56 -19.04 47.59
N PRO A 303 -27.18 -18.35 46.62
CA PRO A 303 -26.56 -17.21 45.96
C PRO A 303 -26.57 -15.96 46.87
N LEU A 304 -25.48 -15.20 46.90
CA LEU A 304 -25.43 -13.86 47.49
C LEU A 304 -25.39 -12.79 46.39
N GLU A 305 -26.10 -11.71 46.64
CA GLU A 305 -26.11 -10.51 45.80
C GLU A 305 -24.84 -9.68 46.02
N GLU A 306 -24.33 -9.00 44.97
CA GLU A 306 -23.72 -7.68 45.18
C GLU A 306 -24.16 -6.67 44.10
N VAL A 307 -24.74 -5.58 44.61
CA VAL A 307 -24.61 -4.18 44.17
C VAL A 307 -24.82 -3.85 42.69
N LYS A 308 -25.97 -3.22 42.41
CA LYS A 308 -26.08 -2.19 41.36
C LYS A 308 -25.72 -0.84 41.97
N GLU A 309 -24.76 -0.11 41.41
CA GLU A 309 -24.61 1.32 41.68
C GLU A 309 -25.28 2.15 40.58
N GLU A 310 -26.28 2.95 40.95
CA GLU A 310 -26.86 3.99 40.09
C GLU A 310 -26.34 5.37 40.52
N PRO A 311 -25.63 6.12 39.65
CA PRO A 311 -25.38 7.54 39.86
C PRO A 311 -26.70 8.32 39.75
N LYS A 312 -27.12 8.95 40.85
CA LYS A 312 -28.41 9.63 40.97
C LYS A 312 -28.52 10.85 40.05
N GLU A 313 -29.69 11.05 39.44
CA GLU A 313 -30.07 12.36 38.89
C GLU A 313 -30.07 13.44 39.97
N VAL A 314 -29.59 14.62 39.64
CA VAL A 314 -29.96 15.88 40.30
C VAL A 314 -30.55 16.80 39.24
N LYS A 315 -31.81 17.18 39.43
CA LYS A 315 -32.49 18.31 38.77
C LYS A 315 -32.43 19.49 39.77
N GLU A 316 -32.45 20.77 39.41
CA GLU A 316 -33.25 21.53 38.44
C GLU A 316 -32.47 22.84 38.06
N PRO A 317 -33.02 23.85 37.32
CA PRO A 317 -34.26 23.93 36.54
C PRO A 317 -34.03 24.31 35.05
N LYS A 318 -35.11 24.61 34.32
CA LYS A 318 -35.10 25.30 33.01
C LYS A 318 -35.97 26.55 33.02
N GLU A 319 -35.46 27.62 32.43
CA GLU A 319 -36.21 28.75 31.85
C GLU A 319 -35.52 29.13 30.52
N GLU A 320 -36.12 29.79 29.53
CA GLU A 320 -37.50 29.77 29.01
C GLU A 320 -37.48 30.40 27.60
N LYS A 321 -38.07 29.72 26.59
CA LYS A 321 -38.68 30.30 25.36
C LYS A 321 -37.71 31.13 24.45
N LYS A 322 -38.03 31.54 23.21
CA LYS A 322 -39.26 31.70 22.41
C LYS A 322 -39.06 31.13 20.98
N GLU A 323 -40.04 30.38 20.43
CA GLU A 323 -41.00 30.80 19.36
C GLU A 323 -40.40 30.94 17.94
N VAL A 324 -41.07 30.61 16.83
CA VAL A 324 -42.38 29.93 16.62
C VAL A 324 -42.38 29.25 15.24
N ALA A 325 -43.24 28.24 15.05
CA ALA A 325 -43.63 27.74 13.72
C ALA A 325 -45.17 27.72 13.59
N VAL A 326 -45.69 28.14 12.44
CA VAL A 326 -47.15 28.22 12.15
C VAL A 326 -47.51 27.28 10.99
N LYS A 327 -48.80 26.94 10.88
CA LYS A 327 -49.32 25.69 10.29
C LYS A 327 -49.80 25.81 8.82
N GLU A 328 -49.82 24.64 8.18
CA GLU A 328 -50.88 24.04 7.32
C GLU A 328 -52.16 24.87 7.05
N PRO A 329 -52.78 24.73 5.86
CA PRO A 329 -53.73 23.62 5.65
C PRO A 329 -53.70 22.90 4.28
N LYS A 330 -54.63 21.94 4.10
CA LYS A 330 -54.80 21.00 2.97
C LYS A 330 -56.21 21.14 2.35
N GLU A 331 -56.38 20.80 1.07
CA GLU A 331 -57.62 20.40 0.34
C GLU A 331 -57.22 20.02 -1.13
N ALA A 332 -58.02 19.44 -2.04
CA ALA A 332 -58.95 18.28 -2.00
C ALA A 332 -59.03 17.61 -3.40
N LYS A 333 -59.99 16.70 -3.65
CA LYS A 333 -60.01 15.66 -4.72
C LYS A 333 -60.76 15.98 -6.05
N GLU A 334 -60.19 15.48 -7.18
CA GLU A 334 -60.84 14.75 -8.34
C GLU A 334 -61.98 15.44 -9.16
N PRO A 335 -62.54 14.89 -10.28
CA PRO A 335 -62.18 13.76 -11.20
C PRO A 335 -62.24 14.10 -12.75
N LYS A 336 -62.23 13.06 -13.63
CA LYS A 336 -62.67 13.00 -15.08
C LYS A 336 -61.75 13.64 -16.17
N GLU A 337 -61.77 13.32 -17.48
CA GLU A 337 -62.23 12.19 -18.35
C GLU A 337 -61.44 12.27 -19.70
N GLU A 338 -60.69 11.26 -20.17
CA GLU A 338 -60.98 10.16 -21.14
C GLU A 338 -61.32 10.48 -22.63
N LYS A 339 -60.77 9.65 -23.56
CA LYS A 339 -60.98 9.53 -25.05
C LYS A 339 -60.17 10.53 -25.94
N LYS A 340 -59.28 10.08 -26.85
CA LYS A 340 -59.42 9.44 -28.21
C LYS A 340 -59.75 10.46 -29.33
N ASP A 341 -59.29 10.35 -30.58
CA ASP A 341 -58.71 9.23 -31.37
C ASP A 341 -57.37 9.61 -32.08
N LYS A 342 -56.41 8.70 -32.25
CA LYS A 342 -56.06 7.95 -33.50
C LYS A 342 -56.05 8.74 -34.82
N ASP A 343 -54.94 8.61 -35.58
CA ASP A 343 -54.94 7.68 -36.72
C ASP A 343 -53.54 7.08 -36.99
N LYS A 344 -53.38 6.24 -38.02
CA LYS A 344 -52.19 5.46 -38.38
C LYS A 344 -51.72 5.75 -39.80
N GLU A 345 -50.41 5.79 -40.01
CA GLU A 345 -49.80 5.24 -41.22
C GLU A 345 -48.66 4.26 -40.88
N LYS A 346 -48.21 3.45 -41.84
CA LYS A 346 -47.63 2.12 -41.57
C LYS A 346 -46.58 1.71 -42.61
N LYS A 347 -45.51 1.03 -42.13
CA LYS A 347 -44.35 0.52 -42.90
C LYS A 347 -43.36 1.66 -43.27
N HIS A 348 -42.07 1.40 -43.57
CA HIS A 348 -41.38 0.16 -43.93
C HIS A 348 -40.09 -0.10 -43.15
N LYS A 349 -39.72 -1.38 -42.97
CA LYS A 349 -38.35 -1.78 -42.60
C LYS A 349 -37.38 -1.36 -43.71
N LYS A 350 -36.26 -0.73 -43.36
CA LYS A 350 -34.95 -0.93 -44.01
C LYS A 350 -33.83 -0.81 -42.99
N SER A 351 -32.87 -1.72 -43.06
CA SER A 351 -31.68 -1.77 -42.22
C SER A 351 -30.54 -0.97 -42.84
N SER A 352 -29.91 -0.07 -42.08
CA SER A 352 -28.63 0.55 -42.45
C SER A 352 -27.77 0.78 -41.22
N GLY A 353 -26.74 -0.06 -41.05
CA GLY A 353 -25.84 0.02 -39.89
C GLY A 353 -24.93 1.25 -39.96
N HIS A 354 -25.23 2.27 -39.16
CA HIS A 354 -24.34 3.42 -39.00
C HIS A 354 -23.26 3.13 -37.95
N LYS A 355 -22.09 2.70 -38.40
CA LYS A 355 -20.84 2.86 -37.63
C LYS A 355 -20.73 4.35 -37.28
N LYS A 356 -20.82 4.72 -36.00
CA LYS A 356 -20.35 6.06 -35.57
C LYS A 356 -18.87 6.14 -35.93
N LYS A 357 -18.53 7.01 -36.89
CA LYS A 357 -17.15 7.20 -37.37
C LYS A 357 -16.25 7.53 -36.18
N LYS A 358 -15.07 6.90 -36.11
CA LYS A 358 -13.94 7.51 -35.37
C LYS A 358 -13.70 8.87 -36.02
N VAL A 359 -13.90 9.95 -35.26
CA VAL A 359 -13.45 11.28 -35.67
C VAL A 359 -11.93 11.29 -35.47
N LYS A 360 -11.19 10.97 -36.53
CA LYS A 360 -9.86 11.56 -36.69
C LYS A 360 -10.08 13.05 -36.93
N LYS A 361 -9.64 13.86 -35.98
CA LYS A 361 -9.38 15.29 -36.16
C LYS A 361 -8.00 15.49 -35.56
N ASP A 362 -7.05 15.92 -36.38
CA ASP A 362 -5.67 16.09 -35.92
C ASP A 362 -5.62 17.32 -34.99
N LYS A 363 -5.54 17.07 -33.67
CA LYS A 363 -4.80 17.96 -32.76
C LYS A 363 -3.30 17.72 -33.05
N GLY A 364 -2.46 18.73 -32.79
CA GLY A 364 -1.03 18.69 -33.13
C GLY A 364 -0.20 17.66 -32.36
N GLU A 365 1.12 17.66 -32.56
CA GLU A 365 2.12 16.73 -32.00
C GLU A 365 2.30 16.80 -30.46
N GLU A 366 1.32 17.34 -29.75
CA GLU A 366 1.40 17.72 -28.35
C GLU A 366 0.95 16.63 -27.37
N TYR A 367 0.00 15.78 -27.79
CA TYR A 367 -0.59 14.70 -26.98
C TYR A 367 -0.54 13.34 -27.69
N GLN A 368 -0.25 12.28 -26.94
CA GLN A 368 -0.15 10.89 -27.41
C GLN A 368 -1.10 9.97 -26.63
N ASP A 369 -1.65 8.94 -27.29
CA ASP A 369 -2.37 7.83 -26.64
C ASP A 369 -1.39 6.95 -25.83
N TRP A 370 -1.55 6.90 -24.51
CA TRP A 370 -0.88 5.94 -23.63
C TRP A 370 -1.89 4.95 -23.03
N GLN A 371 -1.57 3.66 -23.05
CA GLN A 371 -2.45 2.60 -22.56
C GLN A 371 -2.01 2.12 -21.18
N LEU A 372 -2.93 2.09 -20.21
CA LEU A 372 -2.70 1.55 -18.88
C LEU A 372 -2.38 0.04 -18.98
N ARG A 373 -1.20 -0.36 -18.51
CA ARG A 373 -0.72 -1.75 -18.51
C ARG A 373 -1.01 -2.42 -17.18
N GLU A 374 -0.78 -1.70 -16.10
CA GLU A 374 -0.73 -2.23 -14.74
C GLU A 374 -1.15 -1.13 -13.75
N ARG A 375 -1.91 -1.54 -12.74
CA ARG A 375 -2.39 -0.71 -11.65
C ARG A 375 -2.21 -1.48 -10.35
N GLU A 376 -1.55 -0.85 -9.39
CA GLU A 376 -1.35 -1.29 -8.02
C GLU A 376 -2.08 -0.33 -7.07
N GLU A 377 -2.63 -0.85 -5.99
CA GLU A 377 -3.13 -0.04 -4.88
C GLU A 377 -2.04 -0.03 -3.80
N LEU A 378 -1.50 1.16 -3.49
CA LEU A 378 -0.38 1.34 -2.57
C LEU A 378 -0.86 1.42 -1.12
N ASN A 379 -1.98 2.12 -0.90
CA ASN A 379 -2.67 2.20 0.38
C ASN A 379 -4.17 2.49 0.13
N HIS A 380 -4.87 3.04 1.13
CA HIS A 380 -6.32 3.25 1.10
C HIS A 380 -6.83 4.26 0.05
N ASP A 381 -5.98 5.14 -0.49
CA ASP A 381 -6.37 6.12 -1.51
C ASP A 381 -5.30 6.41 -2.59
N CYS A 382 -4.05 5.92 -2.46
CA CYS A 382 -3.01 6.04 -3.48
C CYS A 382 -2.93 4.81 -4.40
N LEU A 383 -2.83 5.06 -5.71
CA LEU A 383 -2.58 4.07 -6.76
C LEU A 383 -1.20 4.28 -7.40
N ARG A 384 -0.51 3.21 -7.75
CA ARG A 384 0.59 3.24 -8.73
C ARG A 384 0.03 2.79 -10.08
N MET A 385 0.28 3.56 -11.13
CA MET A 385 -0.26 3.30 -12.47
C MET A 385 0.86 3.34 -13.51
N ARG A 386 1.08 2.22 -14.21
CA ARG A 386 2.10 2.07 -15.26
C ARG A 386 1.41 2.04 -16.62
N PHE A 387 1.71 3.02 -17.46
CA PHE A 387 1.20 3.19 -18.82
C PHE A 387 2.30 2.90 -19.85
N ALA A 388 1.90 2.56 -21.07
CA ALA A 388 2.82 2.46 -22.20
C ALA A 388 2.21 3.00 -23.51
N CYS A 389 2.96 3.83 -24.23
CA CYS A 389 2.57 4.37 -25.54
C CYS A 389 2.71 3.34 -26.67
N LYS A 390 2.35 3.74 -27.89
CA LYS A 390 2.69 3.03 -29.13
C LYS A 390 3.61 3.90 -29.97
N GLY A 391 4.75 3.32 -30.40
CA GLY A 391 5.83 4.07 -31.04
C GLY A 391 6.79 4.68 -30.00
N LYS A 392 7.61 5.63 -30.42
CA LYS A 392 8.47 6.41 -29.52
C LYS A 392 7.63 7.41 -28.73
N ALA A 393 8.01 7.68 -27.49
CA ALA A 393 7.51 8.81 -26.73
C ALA A 393 8.25 10.12 -27.13
N PRO A 394 7.69 11.31 -26.80
CA PRO A 394 8.43 12.57 -26.90
C PRO A 394 9.73 12.51 -26.10
N SER A 395 10.86 12.82 -26.76
CA SER A 395 12.20 12.59 -26.19
C SER A 395 12.98 13.87 -25.83
N LYS A 396 12.38 15.04 -26.00
CA LYS A 396 12.92 16.32 -25.51
C LYS A 396 12.57 16.49 -24.04
N PHE A 397 13.57 16.86 -23.25
CA PHE A 397 13.47 17.19 -21.83
C PHE A 397 14.32 18.44 -21.65
N GLU A 398 13.76 19.45 -21.00
CA GLU A 398 14.40 20.77 -20.82
C GLU A 398 14.87 20.99 -19.37
N SER A 399 14.36 20.21 -18.42
CA SER A 399 14.86 20.06 -17.04
C SER A 399 14.86 18.58 -16.62
N THR A 400 15.61 18.24 -15.58
CA THR A 400 15.53 16.94 -14.88
C THR A 400 14.35 16.86 -13.92
N ILE A 401 13.70 17.98 -13.60
CA ILE A 401 12.46 18.08 -12.81
C ILE A 401 11.33 18.47 -13.77
N TRP A 402 10.38 17.57 -14.00
CA TRP A 402 9.43 17.64 -15.11
C TRP A 402 8.10 16.95 -14.80
N HIS A 403 7.03 17.47 -15.37
CA HIS A 403 5.69 16.89 -15.33
C HIS A 403 5.19 16.55 -16.74
N ILE A 404 4.05 15.85 -16.78
CA ILE A 404 3.23 15.71 -17.98
C ILE A 404 1.79 16.11 -17.65
N ASP A 405 1.06 16.59 -18.65
CA ASP A 405 -0.38 16.75 -18.56
C ASP A 405 -1.09 15.49 -19.03
N LEU A 406 -2.06 15.05 -18.23
CA LEU A 406 -3.04 14.07 -18.62
C LEU A 406 -4.30 14.78 -19.12
N ALA A 407 -4.83 14.34 -20.26
CA ALA A 407 -6.10 14.81 -20.79
C ALA A 407 -7.10 13.65 -20.94
N ALA A 408 -8.33 13.85 -20.47
CA ALA A 408 -9.40 12.85 -20.50
C ALA A 408 -10.78 13.50 -20.60
N ASN A 409 -11.74 12.82 -21.24
CA ASN A 409 -13.13 13.27 -21.30
C ASN A 409 -13.91 12.64 -20.14
N VAL A 410 -14.51 13.45 -19.27
CA VAL A 410 -15.05 13.01 -17.96
C VAL A 410 -16.40 13.65 -17.65
N GLY A 411 -17.45 12.95 -18.08
CA GLY A 411 -18.87 13.22 -17.83
C GLY A 411 -19.72 12.41 -18.82
N ASP A 412 -21.06 12.47 -18.71
CA ASP A 412 -21.97 11.92 -19.73
C ASP A 412 -22.06 12.83 -20.97
N ASP A 413 -21.74 14.12 -20.78
CA ASP A 413 -21.47 15.15 -21.79
C ASP A 413 -20.15 14.94 -22.55
N GLY A 414 -19.14 14.38 -21.88
CA GLY A 414 -17.79 14.18 -22.40
C GLY A 414 -16.87 15.40 -22.26
N GLU A 415 -17.06 16.26 -21.25
CA GLU A 415 -16.18 17.41 -20.97
C GLU A 415 -14.69 17.02 -20.90
N GLU A 416 -13.85 17.68 -21.71
CA GLU A 416 -12.40 17.49 -21.75
C GLU A 416 -11.76 18.17 -20.53
N ILE A 417 -11.08 17.40 -19.68
CA ILE A 417 -10.32 17.89 -18.53
C ILE A 417 -8.83 17.58 -18.68
N GLN A 418 -7.99 18.53 -18.28
CA GLN A 418 -6.53 18.45 -18.28
C GLN A 418 -6.02 18.64 -16.85
N ARG A 419 -5.05 17.83 -16.41
CA ARG A 419 -4.33 18.00 -15.13
C ARG A 419 -2.90 17.46 -15.21
N SER A 420 -1.99 18.20 -14.60
CA SER A 420 -0.57 17.89 -14.52
C SER A 420 -0.27 16.81 -13.50
N TYR A 421 0.69 15.93 -13.79
CA TYR A 421 1.19 14.89 -12.90
C TYR A 421 2.70 14.70 -13.12
N THR A 422 3.45 14.65 -12.01
CA THR A 422 4.90 14.39 -12.02
C THR A 422 5.19 12.89 -12.03
N PRO A 423 5.94 12.36 -13.01
CA PRO A 423 6.20 10.92 -13.08
C PRO A 423 7.22 10.37 -12.08
N LEU A 424 6.99 9.13 -11.66
CA LEU A 424 7.93 8.28 -10.93
C LEU A 424 8.92 7.58 -11.88
N SER A 425 8.52 7.33 -13.12
CA SER A 425 9.38 6.76 -14.17
C SER A 425 10.48 7.74 -14.58
N SER A 426 11.70 7.26 -14.77
CA SER A 426 12.82 8.09 -15.23
C SER A 426 12.57 8.69 -16.61
N ALA A 427 13.28 9.78 -16.94
CA ALA A 427 13.28 10.36 -18.28
C ALA A 427 13.78 9.37 -19.36
N GLU A 428 14.57 8.35 -19.00
CA GLU A 428 14.92 7.28 -19.93
C GLU A 428 13.76 6.32 -20.17
N ASP A 429 13.05 5.93 -19.11
CA ASP A 429 11.96 4.95 -19.22
C ASP A 429 10.77 5.57 -19.95
N TYR A 430 10.53 6.86 -19.75
CA TYR A 430 9.63 7.64 -20.59
C TYR A 430 10.02 7.57 -22.07
N LYS A 431 11.31 7.81 -22.42
CA LYS A 431 11.83 7.68 -23.80
C LYS A 431 11.68 6.25 -24.35
N LYS A 432 11.77 5.22 -23.50
CA LYS A 432 11.50 3.80 -23.82
C LYS A 432 10.00 3.50 -23.99
N GLY A 433 9.11 4.45 -23.68
CA GLY A 433 7.66 4.31 -23.78
C GLY A 433 6.98 3.74 -22.53
N ILE A 434 7.58 3.93 -21.35
CA ILE A 434 7.08 3.49 -20.04
C ILE A 434 6.87 4.73 -19.15
N LEU A 435 5.64 4.93 -18.69
CA LEU A 435 5.25 6.04 -17.81
C LEU A 435 4.69 5.47 -16.52
N GLU A 436 5.26 5.85 -15.37
CA GLU A 436 4.74 5.48 -14.05
C GLU A 436 4.32 6.72 -13.27
N LEU A 437 3.11 6.69 -12.74
CA LEU A 437 2.53 7.74 -11.91
C LEU A 437 2.08 7.19 -10.57
N ILE A 438 2.14 8.00 -9.51
CA ILE A 438 1.42 7.77 -8.25
C ILE A 438 0.26 8.76 -8.18
N ILE A 439 -0.96 8.24 -8.02
CA ILE A 439 -2.22 8.99 -8.08
C ILE A 439 -2.96 8.84 -6.76
N LYS A 440 -3.11 9.93 -5.98
CA LYS A 440 -4.01 9.96 -4.81
C LYS A 440 -5.44 10.24 -5.27
N VAL A 441 -6.36 9.32 -4.98
CA VAL A 441 -7.71 9.27 -5.56
C VAL A 441 -8.69 10.08 -4.71
N TYR A 442 -8.67 11.40 -4.89
CA TYR A 442 -9.63 12.29 -4.24
C TYR A 442 -11.06 12.04 -4.78
N PRO A 443 -12.06 11.64 -3.95
CA PRO A 443 -13.39 11.26 -4.43
C PRO A 443 -14.23 12.39 -5.04
N LYS A 444 -13.83 13.65 -4.84
CA LYS A 444 -14.40 14.84 -5.51
C LYS A 444 -13.56 15.31 -6.72
N GLY A 445 -12.31 14.85 -6.86
CA GLY A 445 -11.40 15.29 -7.91
C GLY A 445 -11.73 14.60 -9.24
N ARG A 446 -12.06 15.39 -10.27
CA ARG A 446 -12.54 14.88 -11.56
C ARG A 446 -11.54 13.92 -12.23
N MET A 447 -10.28 14.34 -12.35
CA MET A 447 -9.22 13.55 -12.98
C MET A 447 -8.78 12.37 -12.12
N SER A 448 -8.47 12.60 -10.84
CA SER A 448 -8.07 11.54 -9.90
C SER A 448 -9.14 10.44 -9.76
N SER A 449 -10.42 10.80 -9.79
CA SER A 449 -11.52 9.84 -9.82
C SER A 449 -11.74 9.17 -11.18
N HIS A 450 -11.32 9.77 -12.30
CA HIS A 450 -11.29 9.11 -13.61
C HIS A 450 -10.18 8.05 -13.63
N LEU A 451 -8.95 8.44 -13.29
CA LEU A 451 -7.79 7.55 -13.13
C LEU A 451 -8.10 6.39 -12.18
N GLY A 452 -8.71 6.69 -11.02
CA GLY A 452 -9.17 5.71 -10.04
C GLY A 452 -10.26 4.74 -10.53
N ARG A 453 -10.87 4.97 -11.70
CA ARG A 453 -11.79 4.05 -12.38
C ARG A 453 -11.18 3.32 -13.57
N MET A 454 -10.02 3.75 -14.08
CA MET A 454 -9.34 3.09 -15.20
C MET A 454 -8.92 1.66 -14.86
N LYS A 455 -8.93 0.80 -15.88
CA LYS A 455 -8.55 -0.61 -15.86
C LYS A 455 -7.44 -0.88 -16.87
N ASN A 456 -6.68 -1.94 -16.65
CA ASN A 456 -5.63 -2.37 -17.58
C ASN A 456 -6.24 -2.58 -18.98
N GLY A 457 -5.72 -1.89 -19.99
CA GLY A 457 -6.27 -1.84 -21.34
C GLY A 457 -6.95 -0.52 -21.71
N ASP A 458 -7.37 0.30 -20.75
CA ASP A 458 -7.89 1.66 -21.01
C ASP A 458 -6.74 2.60 -21.46
N SER A 459 -7.08 3.69 -22.14
CA SER A 459 -6.13 4.70 -22.62
C SER A 459 -6.42 6.09 -22.05
N ILE A 460 -5.37 6.89 -21.92
CA ILE A 460 -5.43 8.32 -21.61
C ILE A 460 -4.50 9.10 -22.55
N LEU A 461 -4.79 10.38 -22.79
CA LEU A 461 -3.89 11.26 -23.54
C LEU A 461 -2.84 11.83 -22.59
N VAL A 462 -1.59 11.81 -23.00
CA VAL A 462 -0.44 12.34 -22.23
C VAL A 462 0.31 13.34 -23.11
N SER A 463 0.71 14.48 -22.53
CA SER A 463 1.47 15.50 -23.23
C SER A 463 2.92 15.09 -23.53
N ARG A 464 3.63 15.94 -24.28
CA ARG A 464 5.10 16.08 -24.14
C ARG A 464 5.50 16.43 -22.70
N PRO A 465 6.67 16.00 -22.20
CA PRO A 465 7.25 16.50 -20.96
C PRO A 465 7.29 18.03 -20.94
N VAL A 466 7.04 18.61 -19.76
CA VAL A 466 7.11 20.03 -19.48
C VAL A 466 8.09 20.23 -18.32
N PRO A 467 9.09 21.14 -18.42
CA PRO A 467 9.96 21.45 -17.29
C PRO A 467 9.14 22.08 -16.16
N THR A 468 9.44 21.70 -14.91
CA THR A 468 8.72 22.21 -13.73
C THR A 468 9.48 23.35 -13.05
N VAL A 469 10.79 23.18 -12.86
CA VAL A 469 11.72 24.14 -12.22
C VAL A 469 13.15 23.78 -12.63
N ASP A 470 14.07 24.73 -12.56
CA ASP A 470 15.51 24.47 -12.80
C ASP A 470 16.19 24.04 -11.48
N PRO A 471 16.91 22.90 -11.43
CA PRO A 471 17.70 22.53 -10.25
C PRO A 471 18.79 23.55 -9.89
N GLU A 472 19.29 24.31 -10.86
CA GLU A 472 20.37 25.28 -10.69
C GLU A 472 19.97 26.45 -9.78
N ASP A 473 18.67 26.77 -9.69
CA ASP A 473 18.11 27.79 -8.79
C ASP A 473 18.28 27.45 -7.30
N TYR A 474 18.52 26.18 -6.98
CA TYR A 474 18.55 25.59 -5.63
C TYR A 474 19.89 24.87 -5.32
N LYS A 475 20.91 25.03 -6.17
CA LYS A 475 22.25 24.44 -5.94
C LYS A 475 22.93 24.94 -4.66
N GLU A 476 22.53 26.10 -4.16
CA GLU A 476 23.04 26.70 -2.92
C GLU A 476 22.29 26.21 -1.67
N GLY A 477 21.50 25.14 -1.82
CA GLY A 477 20.61 24.62 -0.78
C GLY A 477 19.16 25.06 -0.98
N GLY A 478 18.28 24.54 -0.14
CA GLY A 478 16.85 24.82 -0.25
C GLY A 478 16.00 24.15 0.82
N ILE A 479 14.76 24.62 0.93
CA ILE A 479 13.71 23.99 1.73
C ILE A 479 12.65 23.50 0.76
N MET A 480 12.14 22.28 0.94
CA MET A 480 10.95 21.82 0.24
C MET A 480 9.87 21.34 1.21
N VAL A 481 8.62 21.79 1.01
CA VAL A 481 7.44 21.26 1.73
C VAL A 481 6.51 20.58 0.73
N ALA A 482 6.26 19.28 0.91
CA ALA A 482 5.50 18.46 -0.04
C ALA A 482 4.32 17.74 0.63
N GLY A 483 3.10 17.94 0.13
CA GLY A 483 1.86 17.35 0.64
C GLY A 483 1.34 16.16 -0.17
N GLY A 484 1.21 14.99 0.47
CA GLY A 484 0.54 13.81 -0.12
C GLY A 484 1.16 13.34 -1.44
N SER A 485 0.42 13.48 -2.55
CA SER A 485 0.90 13.06 -3.89
C SER A 485 2.14 13.83 -4.38
N ALA A 486 2.42 15.00 -3.81
CA ALA A 486 3.64 15.77 -4.07
C ALA A 486 4.94 15.04 -3.66
N VAL A 487 4.86 13.90 -2.96
CA VAL A 487 6.01 13.03 -2.66
C VAL A 487 6.82 12.63 -3.91
N VAL A 488 6.19 12.51 -5.08
CA VAL A 488 6.90 12.23 -6.35
C VAL A 488 7.62 13.48 -6.88
N VAL A 489 7.03 14.66 -6.69
CA VAL A 489 7.66 15.95 -6.98
C VAL A 489 8.92 16.10 -6.12
N ALA A 490 8.78 15.87 -4.81
CA ALA A 490 9.89 15.88 -3.88
C ALA A 490 11.01 14.91 -4.30
N LEU A 491 10.65 13.68 -4.70
CA LEU A 491 11.64 12.71 -5.12
C LEU A 491 12.40 13.14 -6.40
N GLN A 492 11.73 13.75 -7.39
CA GLN A 492 12.45 14.32 -8.55
C GLN A 492 13.37 15.48 -8.14
N VAL A 493 12.85 16.42 -7.34
CA VAL A 493 13.57 17.62 -6.87
C VAL A 493 14.87 17.22 -6.15
N VAL A 494 14.81 16.32 -5.17
CA VAL A 494 16.02 15.96 -4.40
C VAL A 494 17.02 15.15 -5.24
N ASN A 495 16.58 14.27 -6.15
CA ASN A 495 17.49 13.56 -7.06
C ASN A 495 18.18 14.49 -8.05
N ALA A 496 17.57 15.62 -8.38
CA ALA A 496 18.14 16.60 -9.31
C ALA A 496 19.11 17.58 -8.62
N ILE A 497 18.82 18.00 -7.39
CA ILE A 497 19.56 19.06 -6.68
C ILE A 497 20.70 18.51 -5.81
N LEU A 498 20.49 17.39 -5.09
CA LEU A 498 21.51 16.86 -4.17
C LEU A 498 22.88 16.57 -4.80
N PRO A 499 22.99 16.13 -6.08
CA PRO A 499 24.30 15.98 -6.74
C PRO A 499 25.14 17.26 -6.90
N SER A 500 24.53 18.45 -6.83
CA SER A 500 25.19 19.77 -6.96
C SER A 500 25.01 20.68 -5.74
N CYS A 501 24.22 20.28 -4.74
CA CYS A 501 23.91 21.05 -3.54
C CYS A 501 25.16 21.37 -2.69
N THR A 502 25.47 22.65 -2.48
CA THR A 502 26.68 23.12 -1.78
C THR A 502 26.50 23.39 -0.28
N ASP A 503 25.33 23.90 0.14
CA ASP A 503 24.87 23.90 1.54
C ASP A 503 23.92 22.70 1.75
N SER A 504 22.73 22.92 2.30
CA SER A 504 21.85 21.89 2.84
C SER A 504 20.45 21.95 2.26
N PHE A 505 19.83 20.78 2.11
CA PHE A 505 18.49 20.65 1.55
C PHE A 505 17.54 20.01 2.56
N HIS A 506 16.44 20.68 2.88
CA HIS A 506 15.54 20.33 3.98
C HIS A 506 14.15 19.97 3.45
N LEU A 507 13.77 18.69 3.48
CA LEU A 507 12.49 18.19 2.98
C LEU A 507 11.49 17.91 4.11
N TYR A 508 10.34 18.58 4.09
CA TYR A 508 9.22 18.36 4.99
C TYR A 508 8.08 17.64 4.26
N LEU A 509 7.97 16.31 4.44
CA LEU A 509 6.89 15.51 3.86
C LEU A 509 5.64 15.56 4.75
N CYS A 510 4.61 16.27 4.30
CA CYS A 510 3.36 16.47 5.04
C CYS A 510 2.32 15.40 4.68
N ASN A 511 1.97 14.58 5.66
CA ASN A 511 1.06 13.45 5.52
C ASN A 511 -0.06 13.45 6.58
N ARG A 512 -1.08 12.62 6.37
CA ARG A 512 -2.16 12.43 7.35
C ARG A 512 -1.72 11.48 8.46
N THR A 513 -1.50 10.22 8.12
CA THR A 513 -1.04 9.18 9.05
C THR A 513 0.31 8.60 8.61
N TYR A 514 0.95 7.80 9.47
CA TYR A 514 2.13 7.02 9.09
C TYR A 514 1.88 6.12 7.85
N ALA A 515 0.65 5.63 7.66
CA ALA A 515 0.25 4.81 6.50
C ALA A 515 -0.03 5.62 5.21
N ASP A 516 0.03 6.96 5.27
CA ASP A 516 0.02 7.83 4.08
C ASP A 516 1.42 8.07 3.51
N VAL A 517 2.48 7.81 4.29
CA VAL A 517 3.88 8.02 3.86
C VAL A 517 4.26 6.99 2.80
N LEU A 518 4.81 7.45 1.68
CA LEU A 518 5.21 6.64 0.53
C LEU A 518 6.67 6.88 0.17
N LEU A 519 7.28 5.92 -0.54
CA LEU A 519 8.63 6.00 -1.11
C LEU A 519 9.78 6.17 -0.10
N MET A 520 9.59 5.79 1.18
CA MET A 520 10.64 5.88 2.21
C MET A 520 11.96 5.24 1.78
N ASP A 521 11.92 4.03 1.19
CA ASP A 521 13.09 3.30 0.65
C ASP A 521 13.97 4.17 -0.27
N TYR A 522 13.38 5.11 -1.00
CA TYR A 522 14.09 6.02 -1.90
C TYR A 522 14.73 7.21 -1.16
N PHE A 523 14.05 7.76 -0.16
CA PHE A 523 14.57 8.87 0.63
C PHE A 523 15.62 8.43 1.65
N GLU A 524 15.48 7.23 2.22
CA GLU A 524 16.48 6.64 3.13
C GLU A 524 17.82 6.44 2.39
N ALA A 525 17.80 5.88 1.18
CA ALA A 525 18.99 5.75 0.34
C ALA A 525 19.62 7.11 -0.06
N LEU A 526 18.84 8.19 -0.12
CA LEU A 526 19.35 9.55 -0.36
C LEU A 526 19.95 10.18 0.91
N LEU A 527 19.35 9.95 2.07
CA LEU A 527 19.90 10.40 3.36
C LEU A 527 21.24 9.70 3.67
N GLU A 528 21.35 8.41 3.33
CA GLU A 528 22.62 7.66 3.43
C GLU A 528 23.71 8.19 2.46
N ALA A 529 23.31 8.68 1.29
CA ALA A 529 24.24 9.15 0.25
C ALA A 529 24.66 10.63 0.39
N TYR A 530 23.80 11.48 0.97
CA TYR A 530 23.96 12.94 1.00
C TYR A 530 23.83 13.48 2.44
N PRO A 531 24.95 13.64 3.19
CA PRO A 531 24.93 14.12 4.58
C PRO A 531 24.38 15.54 4.79
N ASN A 532 24.25 16.31 3.71
CA ASN A 532 23.63 17.64 3.70
C ASN A 532 22.11 17.62 3.39
N PHE A 533 21.57 16.46 3.01
CA PHE A 533 20.13 16.24 2.93
C PHE A 533 19.55 15.98 4.33
N LYS A 534 18.46 16.66 4.66
CA LYS A 534 17.68 16.47 5.88
C LYS A 534 16.22 16.27 5.52
N MET A 535 15.55 15.32 6.16
CA MET A 535 14.14 15.04 5.90
C MET A 535 13.35 14.88 7.20
N THR A 536 12.18 15.51 7.27
CA THR A 536 11.21 15.37 8.36
C THR A 536 9.83 14.97 7.83
N ASN A 537 9.32 13.82 8.27
CA ASN A 537 7.93 13.43 8.05
C ASN A 537 7.02 14.11 9.08
N CYS A 538 6.07 14.93 8.61
CA CYS A 538 5.08 15.63 9.43
C CYS A 538 3.74 14.90 9.38
N LEU A 539 3.30 14.32 10.51
CA LEU A 539 2.09 13.50 10.59
C LEU A 539 0.96 14.25 11.30
N SER A 540 0.00 14.75 10.51
CA SER A 540 -1.12 15.56 11.05
C SER A 540 -2.15 14.78 11.88
N GLN A 541 -2.11 13.44 11.89
CA GLN A 541 -2.95 12.57 12.71
C GLN A 541 -2.17 11.31 13.16
N GLY A 542 -2.08 11.12 14.49
CA GLY A 542 -1.35 10.00 15.11
C GLY A 542 0.17 10.22 15.15
N LYS A 543 0.88 9.24 15.73
CA LYS A 543 2.34 9.25 15.86
C LYS A 543 3.03 8.35 14.83
N ALA A 544 4.32 8.56 14.62
CA ALA A 544 5.17 7.55 13.99
C ALA A 544 5.27 6.35 14.93
N GLY A 545 5.20 5.13 14.40
CA GLY A 545 5.37 3.91 15.21
C GLY A 545 6.76 3.90 15.86
N ASP A 546 6.87 3.41 17.10
CA ASP A 546 8.06 3.67 17.92
C ASP A 546 9.36 3.12 17.32
N SER A 547 9.28 2.01 16.56
CA SER A 547 10.42 1.46 15.79
C SER A 547 10.92 2.34 14.62
N ALA A 548 10.20 3.41 14.24
CA ALA A 548 10.64 4.41 13.25
C ALA A 548 11.28 5.64 13.90
N ARG A 549 11.20 5.78 15.24
CA ARG A 549 11.77 6.91 15.99
C ARG A 549 13.14 6.63 16.58
N GLY A 550 13.43 5.37 16.91
CA GLY A 550 14.67 5.00 17.59
C GLY A 550 15.90 4.90 16.69
N GLN A 551 15.73 4.74 15.37
CA GLN A 551 16.82 4.43 14.43
C GLN A 551 16.54 5.02 13.04
N GLY A 552 17.40 5.92 12.56
CA GLY A 552 17.37 6.44 11.19
C GLY A 552 17.83 7.90 11.07
N LEU A 553 18.11 8.33 9.84
CA LEU A 553 18.39 9.74 9.48
C LEU A 553 17.12 10.57 9.22
N VAL A 554 15.94 9.96 9.45
CA VAL A 554 14.61 10.52 9.16
C VAL A 554 14.02 11.17 10.41
N GLY A 555 13.77 12.48 10.35
CA GLY A 555 13.01 13.20 11.37
C GLY A 555 11.52 12.86 11.35
N TRP A 556 10.87 12.91 12.51
CA TRP A 556 9.43 12.68 12.66
C TRP A 556 8.80 13.75 13.54
N PHE A 557 7.77 14.43 13.03
CA PHE A 557 7.02 15.47 13.72
C PHE A 557 5.55 15.07 13.90
N GLU A 558 5.02 15.23 15.12
CA GLU A 558 3.59 15.04 15.39
C GLU A 558 2.83 16.35 15.19
N GLY A 559 1.81 16.32 14.33
CA GLY A 559 0.99 17.48 13.99
C GLY A 559 1.18 17.95 12.56
N ARG A 560 0.51 19.06 12.25
CA ARG A 560 0.73 19.80 10.99
C ARG A 560 2.05 20.55 11.09
N VAL A 561 2.78 20.68 9.97
CA VAL A 561 3.95 21.57 9.88
C VAL A 561 3.60 22.97 10.41
N SER A 562 4.53 23.57 11.14
CA SER A 562 4.32 24.80 11.90
C SER A 562 5.54 25.71 11.80
N GLY A 563 5.37 27.00 12.12
CA GLY A 563 6.47 27.97 12.13
C GLY A 563 7.66 27.51 13.00
N ASP A 564 7.43 26.92 14.17
CA ASP A 564 8.51 26.45 15.06
C ASP A 564 9.27 25.22 14.53
N LEU A 565 8.72 24.51 13.54
CA LEU A 565 9.43 23.48 12.80
C LEU A 565 10.18 24.06 11.58
N LEU A 566 9.61 25.05 10.89
CA LEU A 566 10.20 25.68 9.72
C LEU A 566 11.34 26.65 10.07
N LYS A 567 11.29 27.30 11.24
CA LYS A 567 12.39 28.10 11.85
C LYS A 567 13.70 27.32 12.06
N GLN A 568 13.68 25.99 11.95
CA GLN A 568 14.86 25.15 12.14
C GLN A 568 15.73 25.02 10.87
N ALA A 569 15.20 25.44 9.72
CA ALA A 569 15.97 25.56 8.48
C ALA A 569 16.63 26.95 8.38
N PRO A 570 17.84 27.09 7.81
CA PRO A 570 18.54 28.37 7.72
C PRO A 570 17.74 29.45 6.99
N GLU A 571 17.90 30.71 7.42
CA GLU A 571 17.12 31.86 6.90
C GLU A 571 17.46 32.24 5.44
N SER A 572 18.62 31.82 4.93
CA SER A 572 19.10 32.08 3.57
C SER A 572 18.54 31.16 2.49
N LEU A 573 17.87 30.06 2.85
CA LEU A 573 17.45 29.05 1.87
C LEU A 573 16.13 29.40 1.19
N LYS A 574 16.08 29.32 -0.15
CA LYS A 574 14.84 29.40 -0.93
C LYS A 574 13.86 28.28 -0.55
N VAL A 575 12.58 28.54 -0.72
CA VAL A 575 11.48 27.65 -0.38
C VAL A 575 10.77 27.17 -1.64
N LEU A 576 10.65 25.86 -1.79
CA LEU A 576 9.86 25.18 -2.80
C LEU A 576 8.67 24.47 -2.14
N MET A 577 7.48 24.50 -2.74
CA MET A 577 6.34 23.74 -2.21
C MET A 577 5.43 23.15 -3.27
N SER A 578 4.81 22.02 -2.94
CA SER A 578 3.80 21.36 -3.75
C SER A 578 2.82 20.55 -2.90
N GLY A 579 1.56 20.50 -3.28
CA GLY A 579 0.51 19.78 -2.56
C GLY A 579 -0.84 20.49 -2.59
N PRO A 580 -1.75 20.18 -1.64
CA PRO A 580 -3.04 20.85 -1.55
C PRO A 580 -2.89 22.33 -1.22
N ASP A 581 -3.71 23.17 -1.84
CA ASP A 581 -3.64 24.64 -1.77
C ASP A 581 -3.62 25.14 -0.31
N THR A 582 -4.40 24.50 0.58
CA THR A 582 -4.48 24.81 2.02
C THR A 582 -3.21 24.47 2.82
N LEU A 583 -2.31 23.64 2.28
CA LEU A 583 -0.98 23.42 2.83
C LEU A 583 -0.03 24.49 2.28
N CYS A 584 0.01 24.66 0.96
CA CYS A 584 0.92 25.58 0.30
C CYS A 584 0.71 27.03 0.76
N LYS A 585 -0.55 27.51 0.84
CA LYS A 585 -0.87 28.84 1.34
C LYS A 585 -0.33 29.07 2.75
N MET A 586 -0.63 28.17 3.68
CA MET A 586 -0.18 28.28 5.07
C MET A 586 1.35 28.23 5.19
N VAL A 587 2.03 27.44 4.35
CA VAL A 587 3.50 27.39 4.30
C VAL A 587 4.08 28.70 3.77
N ALA A 588 3.51 29.28 2.71
CA ALA A 588 3.90 30.58 2.18
C ALA A 588 3.69 31.71 3.21
N GLU A 589 2.48 31.81 3.78
CA GLU A 589 2.15 32.75 4.86
C GLU A 589 3.14 32.62 6.03
N THR A 590 3.40 31.39 6.49
CA THR A 590 4.38 31.12 7.56
C THR A 590 5.78 31.61 7.18
N PHE A 591 6.28 31.35 5.96
CA PHE A 591 7.62 31.80 5.59
C PHE A 591 7.74 33.32 5.43
N ILE A 592 6.68 34.00 5.01
CA ILE A 592 6.60 35.47 4.96
C ILE A 592 6.59 36.05 6.39
N GLU A 593 5.83 35.45 7.32
CA GLU A 593 5.89 35.79 8.75
C GLU A 593 7.29 35.56 9.37
N LEU A 594 8.07 34.64 8.81
CA LEU A 594 9.48 34.39 9.16
C LEU A 594 10.48 35.26 8.36
N GLY A 595 10.01 36.26 7.62
CA GLY A 595 10.86 37.25 6.94
C GLY A 595 11.43 36.84 5.59
N ARG A 596 10.99 35.72 4.99
CA ARG A 596 11.32 35.42 3.59
C ARG A 596 10.71 36.46 2.65
N GLN A 597 11.43 36.75 1.58
CA GLN A 597 10.89 37.51 0.45
C GLN A 597 10.01 36.59 -0.40
N GLU A 598 8.98 37.15 -1.05
CA GLU A 598 8.07 36.38 -1.90
C GLU A 598 8.79 35.76 -3.11
N ASP A 599 9.79 36.44 -3.66
CA ASP A 599 10.67 35.94 -4.74
C ASP A 599 11.45 34.66 -4.36
N ASP A 600 11.69 34.42 -3.07
CA ASP A 600 12.35 33.21 -2.55
C ASP A 600 11.35 32.06 -2.28
N ILE A 601 10.06 32.22 -2.58
CA ILE A 601 8.98 31.27 -2.28
C ILE A 601 8.28 30.80 -3.56
N CYS A 602 8.65 29.61 -4.04
CA CYS A 602 8.08 28.99 -5.24
C CYS A 602 7.04 27.93 -4.89
N CYS A 603 5.79 28.10 -5.35
CA CYS A 603 4.76 27.05 -5.36
C CYS A 603 4.62 26.45 -6.76
N LEU A 604 4.67 25.12 -6.86
CA LEU A 604 4.65 24.40 -8.14
C LEU A 604 3.24 24.05 -8.65
N ASP A 605 2.21 24.20 -7.83
CA ASP A 605 0.83 23.84 -8.17
C ASP A 605 -0.06 25.06 -8.53
N THR A 606 0.33 26.28 -8.12
CA THR A 606 -0.39 27.54 -8.34
C THR A 606 0.54 28.73 -8.08
N ASP A 607 0.44 29.79 -8.87
CA ASP A 607 1.24 31.02 -8.73
C ASP A 607 1.10 31.66 -7.33
N ILE A 608 2.19 32.22 -6.80
CA ILE A 608 2.26 32.63 -5.39
C ILE A 608 1.30 33.78 -5.06
N GLU A 609 1.15 34.76 -5.97
CA GLU A 609 0.17 35.85 -5.86
C GLU A 609 -1.27 35.33 -5.77
N ASP A 610 -1.62 34.35 -6.60
CA ASP A 610 -2.95 33.74 -6.67
C ASP A 610 -3.29 32.90 -5.43
N LEU A 611 -2.26 32.23 -4.88
CA LEU A 611 -2.37 31.41 -3.68
C LEU A 611 -2.59 32.27 -2.42
N LEU A 612 -1.90 33.41 -2.35
CA LEU A 612 -2.03 34.38 -1.26
C LEU A 612 -3.31 35.23 -1.40
N ASN A 613 -3.65 35.69 -2.62
CA ASN A 613 -4.73 36.64 -2.88
C ASN A 613 -5.84 36.09 -3.83
N PRO A 614 -6.53 34.98 -3.47
CA PRO A 614 -7.47 34.30 -4.35
C PRO A 614 -8.70 35.14 -4.76
N GLU A 615 -8.99 36.24 -4.07
CA GLU A 615 -10.11 37.13 -4.40
C GLU A 615 -9.80 38.03 -5.62
N ALA A 616 -8.53 38.32 -5.92
CA ALA A 616 -8.12 39.14 -7.05
C ALA A 616 -8.59 38.57 -8.41
N LYS A 617 -8.72 37.24 -8.50
CA LYS A 617 -9.26 36.54 -9.69
C LYS A 617 -10.73 36.87 -9.99
N HIS A 618 -11.51 37.36 -9.02
CA HIS A 618 -12.94 37.57 -9.23
C HIS A 618 -13.31 38.90 -9.91
N GLU A 619 -12.45 39.91 -9.88
CA GLU A 619 -12.71 41.17 -10.59
C GLU A 619 -12.46 41.06 -12.11
N GLY A 620 -11.59 40.14 -12.53
CA GLY A 620 -11.17 39.99 -13.93
C GLY A 620 -12.15 39.30 -14.89
N PHE A 621 -13.24 38.69 -14.42
CA PHE A 621 -14.10 37.82 -15.26
C PHE A 621 -15.61 38.15 -15.20
N THR A 622 -15.96 39.41 -15.47
CA THR A 622 -17.37 39.82 -15.57
C THR A 622 -18.02 39.35 -16.89
N LEU A 623 -19.12 38.61 -16.79
CA LEU A 623 -19.92 38.09 -17.90
C LEU A 623 -20.44 39.20 -18.83
N GLN A 624 -20.06 39.16 -20.12
CA GLN A 624 -20.74 39.92 -21.17
C GLN A 624 -22.13 39.32 -21.50
N THR A 625 -23.11 39.59 -20.65
CA THR A 625 -24.54 39.48 -20.99
C THR A 625 -25.23 40.82 -20.77
N ALA A 626 -25.27 41.64 -21.81
CA ALA A 626 -25.81 43.00 -21.72
C ALA A 626 -27.34 43.03 -21.64
N ARG A 627 -27.91 43.81 -20.70
CA ARG A 627 -29.13 44.62 -20.91
C ARG A 627 -29.42 45.63 -19.79
N SER A 628 -29.26 46.90 -20.14
CA SER A 628 -30.15 48.02 -19.79
C SER A 628 -30.54 48.29 -18.32
N ALA A 629 -29.81 49.22 -17.70
CA ALA A 629 -30.42 50.36 -17.01
C ALA A 629 -29.56 51.62 -17.26
N ARG A 630 -30.16 52.82 -17.19
CA ARG A 630 -29.43 54.11 -17.22
C ARG A 630 -29.68 54.85 -15.91
N THR A 631 -28.61 55.35 -15.30
CA THR A 631 -28.59 56.59 -14.51
C THR A 631 -27.24 57.27 -14.78
N LEU A 632 -27.25 58.59 -14.92
CA LEU A 632 -26.07 59.43 -15.05
C LEU A 632 -25.73 60.01 -13.67
N ASP A 633 -24.46 60.13 -13.35
CA ASP A 633 -23.92 61.19 -12.47
C ASP A 633 -22.39 61.35 -12.73
N PRO A 634 -21.76 62.47 -12.32
CA PRO A 634 -20.59 63.01 -13.03
C PRO A 634 -19.21 62.50 -12.56
N PRO A 635 -18.16 62.65 -13.40
CA PRO A 635 -16.79 62.25 -13.06
C PRO A 635 -16.10 63.24 -12.09
N PRO A 636 -15.21 62.76 -11.19
CA PRO A 636 -14.27 63.60 -10.45
C PRO A 636 -13.12 64.11 -11.35
N PRO A 637 -12.42 65.20 -10.98
CA PRO A 637 -11.49 65.90 -11.87
C PRO A 637 -10.05 65.34 -11.90
N GLU A 638 -9.41 65.46 -13.07
CA GLU A 638 -7.97 65.23 -13.28
C GLU A 638 -7.10 66.40 -12.76
N PRO A 639 -5.85 66.11 -12.35
CA PRO A 639 -4.79 67.11 -12.33
C PRO A 639 -3.47 66.66 -13.00
N LEU A 640 -3.32 67.04 -14.27
CA LEU A 640 -2.09 67.60 -14.89
C LEU A 640 -0.73 66.85 -14.77
N GLU A 641 -0.36 66.18 -15.86
CA GLU A 641 1.03 66.02 -16.37
C GLU A 641 1.55 67.35 -17.00
N PRO A 642 2.85 67.54 -17.38
CA PRO A 642 3.88 66.55 -17.78
C PRO A 642 5.24 66.68 -17.03
N VAL A 643 6.38 66.11 -17.48
CA VAL A 643 7.30 66.64 -18.53
C VAL A 643 8.18 65.53 -19.17
N GLU A 644 8.11 65.45 -20.51
CA GLU A 644 9.09 65.05 -21.56
C GLU A 644 10.00 63.79 -21.50
N GLU A 645 10.15 63.18 -22.69
CA GLU A 645 11.09 62.08 -23.04
C GLU A 645 12.49 62.60 -23.44
N VAL A 646 13.46 61.68 -23.64
CA VAL A 646 14.24 61.59 -24.92
C VAL A 646 14.99 60.24 -25.04
N PRO A 647 15.02 59.56 -26.21
CA PRO A 647 15.53 58.18 -26.34
C PRO A 647 16.86 58.03 -27.12
N ARG A 648 17.46 56.82 -27.07
CA ARG A 648 18.42 56.23 -28.04
C ARG A 648 18.68 54.74 -27.72
N ALA A 649 19.17 53.86 -28.60
CA ALA A 649 18.87 53.56 -30.02
C ALA A 649 19.74 52.36 -30.48
N ARG A 650 19.11 51.32 -31.05
CA ARG A 650 19.65 50.25 -31.95
C ARG A 650 21.19 50.03 -32.07
N ILE A 651 21.62 48.78 -31.86
CA ILE A 651 22.59 48.10 -32.75
C ILE A 651 22.01 46.72 -33.17
N LYS A 652 22.42 46.19 -34.33
CA LYS A 652 21.90 44.94 -34.93
C LYS A 652 22.89 43.77 -34.79
N ALA A 653 22.30 42.57 -34.66
CA ALA A 653 22.72 41.25 -35.14
C ALA A 653 24.15 41.03 -35.70
N ALA A 654 24.77 39.94 -35.25
CA ALA A 654 25.78 39.18 -35.98
C ALA A 654 25.33 37.70 -36.13
N LYS A 655 25.69 37.06 -37.25
CA LYS A 655 25.52 35.62 -37.51
C LYS A 655 26.85 35.07 -38.07
N SER A 656 27.37 33.98 -37.52
CA SER A 656 28.24 33.06 -38.25
C SER A 656 28.53 31.78 -37.47
N GLN A 657 28.35 30.63 -38.15
CA GLN A 657 29.13 29.38 -38.10
C GLN A 657 29.57 28.84 -36.71
N VAL A 658 29.08 27.68 -36.26
CA VAL A 658 29.33 26.33 -36.83
C VAL A 658 30.83 25.98 -36.84
N ILE A 659 31.23 25.21 -35.82
CA ILE A 659 32.37 24.29 -35.88
C ILE A 659 31.83 22.92 -35.46
N SER A 660 31.92 21.93 -36.33
CA SER A 660 31.68 20.52 -35.98
C SER A 660 33.01 19.87 -35.64
N ILE A 661 33.08 19.21 -34.48
CA ILE A 661 34.12 18.22 -34.17
C ILE A 661 33.40 16.96 -33.75
N ASP A 662 33.63 15.89 -34.50
CA ASP A 662 33.10 14.55 -34.25
C ASP A 662 34.17 13.69 -33.56
N LEU A 663 33.71 12.68 -32.81
CA LEU A 663 34.49 11.53 -32.32
C LEU A 663 35.71 11.82 -31.41
N LEU A 664 35.63 11.34 -30.15
CA LEU A 664 36.31 10.09 -29.78
C LEU A 664 35.87 9.57 -28.40
N SER A 665 36.09 8.28 -28.16
CA SER A 665 35.81 7.58 -26.90
C SER A 665 37.06 7.51 -26.02
N SER A 666 36.96 7.83 -24.72
CA SER A 666 37.74 7.13 -23.68
C SER A 666 37.27 7.40 -22.24
N THR A 667 37.27 6.34 -21.42
CA THR A 667 37.54 6.28 -19.95
C THR A 667 36.94 7.29 -18.96
N ALA A 668 36.36 6.75 -17.88
CA ALA A 668 36.01 7.49 -16.66
C ALA A 668 37.25 8.01 -15.87
N PRO A 669 37.11 9.08 -15.07
CA PRO A 669 38.20 9.60 -14.23
C PRO A 669 38.55 8.65 -13.06
N PRO A 670 39.80 8.69 -12.55
CA PRO A 670 40.25 7.84 -11.45
C PRO A 670 39.68 8.29 -10.09
N ARG A 671 39.56 7.35 -9.16
CA ARG A 671 39.22 7.65 -7.76
C ARG A 671 40.43 8.27 -7.04
N PRO A 672 40.23 9.24 -6.13
CA PRO A 672 41.30 9.70 -5.25
C PRO A 672 41.72 8.58 -4.27
N PRO A 673 42.99 8.53 -3.82
CA PRO A 673 43.47 7.57 -2.83
C PRO A 673 42.97 7.89 -1.42
N PRO A 674 42.86 6.89 -0.52
CA PRO A 674 42.49 7.12 0.88
C PRO A 674 43.62 7.83 1.64
N GLN A 675 43.27 8.86 2.41
CA GLN A 675 44.20 9.50 3.36
C GLN A 675 44.37 8.63 4.63
N PRO A 676 45.55 8.59 5.25
CA PRO A 676 45.82 7.76 6.43
C PRO A 676 45.18 8.33 7.70
N GLY A 677 44.70 7.46 8.60
CA GLY A 677 44.06 7.85 9.84
C GLY A 677 45.05 8.38 10.90
N PHE A 678 44.64 9.42 11.61
CA PHE A 678 45.40 9.96 12.75
C PHE A 678 45.22 9.09 14.00
N PHE A 679 46.26 8.34 14.36
CA PHE A 679 46.43 7.84 15.73
C PHE A 679 46.89 8.99 16.63
N SER A 680 46.24 9.19 17.78
CA SER A 680 46.78 10.03 18.85
C SER A 680 47.02 9.15 20.08
N TYR A 681 48.30 9.03 20.48
CA TYR A 681 48.69 8.41 21.73
C TYR A 681 48.49 9.42 22.87
N PHE A 682 47.72 9.05 23.89
CA PHE A 682 47.94 9.55 25.24
C PHE A 682 47.82 8.39 26.24
N PHE A 683 48.82 8.27 27.11
CA PHE A 683 48.92 7.27 28.17
C PHE A 683 49.69 7.90 29.34
N THR A 684 49.60 7.32 30.54
CA THR A 684 50.15 7.82 31.83
C THR A 684 49.38 9.02 32.44
N LEU A 685 49.15 9.11 33.76
CA LEU A 685 49.47 8.20 34.88
C LEU A 685 48.62 8.53 36.13
N GLN A 686 48.19 7.51 36.90
CA GLN A 686 47.90 7.52 38.37
C GLN A 686 46.84 8.52 38.94
N SER A 687 46.22 8.33 40.11
CA SER A 687 46.28 7.31 41.17
C SER A 687 44.99 7.30 42.05
N CYS A 688 44.87 6.32 42.97
CA CYS A 688 43.85 6.17 44.03
C CYS A 688 42.39 5.85 43.58
N GLY A 689 41.61 5.03 44.30
CA GLY A 689 41.90 4.23 45.50
C GLY A 689 40.70 3.36 45.95
N CYS A 690 40.87 2.57 47.01
CA CYS A 690 39.82 1.79 47.73
C CYS A 690 39.14 0.60 47.01
N LYS A 691 39.73 -0.59 47.19
CA LYS A 691 39.03 -1.86 47.47
C LYS A 691 38.66 -1.94 48.98
N PRO A 692 37.89 -2.91 49.53
CA PRO A 692 37.68 -4.31 49.10
C PRO A 692 36.18 -4.73 49.05
N GLU A 693 35.70 -5.98 49.06
CA GLU A 693 36.20 -7.38 49.20
C GLU A 693 35.18 -8.33 48.46
N VAL A 694 35.08 -9.68 48.48
CA VAL A 694 35.72 -10.84 49.15
C VAL A 694 35.75 -12.04 48.16
N GLY A 695 36.81 -12.87 48.16
CA GLY A 695 36.80 -14.28 47.67
C GLY A 695 36.67 -14.55 46.15
N GLY A 696 37.14 -15.67 45.61
CA GLY A 696 38.03 -16.72 46.17
C GLY A 696 38.03 -18.01 45.32
N ASP A 697 39.22 -18.45 44.90
CA ASP A 697 39.55 -19.80 44.37
C ASP A 697 38.84 -20.26 43.05
N GLU A 698 39.34 -21.22 42.24
CA GLU A 698 40.52 -22.10 42.35
C GLU A 698 41.08 -22.57 40.96
N THR A 699 42.40 -22.72 40.83
CA THR A 699 43.17 -23.67 39.95
C THR A 699 43.17 -23.64 38.39
N ALA A 700 44.22 -24.27 37.83
CA ALA A 700 44.45 -24.79 36.46
C ALA A 700 44.41 -23.77 35.27
N ALA A 701 45.48 -23.34 34.61
CA ALA A 701 46.86 -23.82 34.33
C ALA A 701 47.08 -24.67 33.05
N ASP A 702 48.15 -24.30 32.33
CA ASP A 702 48.88 -24.92 31.21
C ASP A 702 48.30 -25.07 29.78
N GLN A 703 48.87 -24.21 28.90
CA GLN A 703 49.58 -24.53 27.63
C GLN A 703 48.93 -25.44 26.55
N VAL A 704 48.98 -24.99 25.27
CA VAL A 704 49.95 -25.48 24.24
C VAL A 704 49.79 -24.79 22.86
N LYS A 705 50.89 -24.20 22.39
CA LYS A 705 51.41 -24.01 21.00
C LYS A 705 50.50 -23.77 19.76
N GLN A 706 50.80 -22.63 19.11
CA GLN A 706 51.23 -22.46 17.69
C GLN A 706 50.26 -22.70 16.51
N THR A 707 50.53 -21.94 15.44
CA THR A 707 49.84 -21.86 14.12
C THR A 707 48.43 -21.26 14.20
N THR A 708 48.08 -20.23 13.40
CA THR A 708 48.86 -19.51 12.35
C THR A 708 48.54 -18.02 12.37
#